data_AF-A0A521JZW1-F1
#
_entry.id   AF-A0A521JZW1-F1
#
_cell.length_a   1.000
_cell.length_b   1.000
_cell.length_c   1.000
_cell.angle_alpha   90.00
_cell.angle_beta   90.00
_cell.angle_gamma   90.00
#
_symmetry.space_group_name_H-M   'P 1'
#
loop_
_entity.id
_entity.type
_entity.pdbx_description
1 polymer ?
#
loop_
_entity_poly.entity_id
_entity_poly.type
_entity_poly.pdbx_seq_one_letter_code
_entity_poly.pdbx_strand_id
1 'polypeptide(L)'
;MKTIQLCFLWHMHQPYYTDPVAGSASMPWVRLHAIKAYFDMAYLIEQFPNLRATFNFTPSLLAQLQELTSGTVRDLFLDYAQKPAADLTPAERAFLVRHFFAANWATMVRPFPRYHELLVKRGTHIQGQDLTGLARQFSIQELRDLQVWHNLAWFGYGTVRRHPRLAALRKKDRGFTEEEKQEVLGLQLQTVAEIIPLYRKLALSGQIELTTSPFYHPILPLLIDTDQARRGRPDTALPQRLQAPADAEAQVQQAVALHRDLFGSAPAGLWPSEGSVCPELIPILRRAGLQWTATDEGILARSLGDWDRGRDLYQSYLAGEPGNELALVFRDREISDAFGFIYSKAAPEAAVEDVVRRISSIAEQAPGNHLLLPIILDGENPWEHYYDGGEQFLSGLYRALDKGTIGQALVTTDTISNALARQRPTRRLEHLHSGSWINADFGIWLGHQEDNRGWDLIKETRQRLVEVADSLAPDAARGAWSELYAAEGSDWFWWYGDDFETDYKAEFDRLFRTHLRNVFLRAGLPAPDYLNHPLFGLPEPHPSHDPVCLLEPTIDGLVTNFFEWRGAGSIDPAPPLGAMWKSSRLFAYLGFGFSLDRLFLRLDQNDEAMDKLHDAAIEAHVLTRLTAYKLVFPLGLPAATACTLWSSGQSGGPGMGFSDQGPCGTACRRTIIELAVPLKALELQAGDQFRMSLVVTQGGLEIDRYPRHHPLTLTVPDADYEARMWKV
;
A
#
# COMPACT_ATOMS: atom_id res chain seq x y z
N MET A 1 5.74 -28.37 40.58
CA MET A 1 5.00 -28.38 39.30
C MET A 1 5.49 -27.19 38.50
N LYS A 2 5.88 -27.36 37.23
CA LYS A 2 6.28 -26.22 36.40
C LYS A 2 5.07 -25.36 36.06
N THR A 3 5.29 -24.06 35.92
CA THR A 3 4.27 -23.08 35.54
C THR A 3 4.68 -22.41 34.24
N ILE A 4 3.76 -22.35 33.28
CA ILE A 4 3.93 -21.61 32.02
C ILE A 4 2.95 -20.44 32.03
N GLN A 5 3.50 -19.23 31.87
CA GLN A 5 2.74 -18.06 31.51
C GLN A 5 2.75 -17.91 29.99
N LEU A 6 1.64 -18.24 29.35
CA LEU A 6 1.46 -18.11 27.91
C LEU A 6 0.97 -16.70 27.61
N CYS A 7 1.70 -15.95 26.81
CA CYS A 7 1.36 -14.58 26.43
C CYS A 7 1.09 -14.53 24.93
N PHE A 8 -0.18 -14.33 24.55
CA PHE A 8 -0.50 -13.98 23.17
C PHE A 8 -0.22 -12.50 22.93
N LEU A 9 0.40 -12.19 21.78
CA LEU A 9 0.41 -10.86 21.17
C LEU A 9 -0.16 -10.98 19.76
N TRP A 10 -1.35 -10.42 19.58
CA TRP A 10 -2.00 -10.33 18.27
C TRP A 10 -1.74 -8.97 17.66
N HIS A 11 -0.97 -8.93 16.57
CA HIS A 11 -0.60 -7.69 15.89
C HIS A 11 -1.63 -7.30 14.83
N MET A 12 -2.38 -6.22 15.07
CA MET A 12 -3.42 -5.72 14.18
C MET A 12 -2.88 -4.56 13.35
N HIS A 13 -2.73 -4.78 12.05
CA HIS A 13 -2.10 -3.81 11.18
C HIS A 13 -2.75 -3.73 9.81
N GLN A 14 -2.79 -2.50 9.28
CA GLN A 14 -3.06 -2.21 7.89
C GLN A 14 -2.15 -1.03 7.47
N PRO A 15 -1.58 -1.08 6.25
CA PRO A 15 -0.98 0.09 5.61
C PRO A 15 -1.93 1.28 5.61
N TYR A 16 -1.37 2.49 5.51
CA TYR A 16 -2.18 3.70 5.41
C TYR A 16 -2.65 3.89 3.96
N TYR A 17 -3.85 3.41 3.64
CA TYR A 17 -4.40 3.41 2.28
C TYR A 17 -5.02 4.73 1.84
N THR A 18 -5.20 5.66 2.78
CA THR A 18 -5.83 6.95 2.55
C THR A 18 -4.87 7.88 1.81
N ASP A 19 -5.33 8.48 0.71
CA ASP A 19 -4.76 9.73 0.18
C ASP A 19 -5.45 10.90 0.89
N PRO A 20 -4.79 11.60 1.83
CA PRO A 20 -5.45 12.63 2.64
C PRO A 20 -5.79 13.89 1.85
N VAL A 21 -5.18 14.09 0.69
CA VAL A 21 -5.48 15.23 -0.19
C VAL A 21 -6.74 14.94 -1.01
N ALA A 22 -6.85 13.72 -1.55
CA ALA A 22 -8.05 13.29 -2.27
C ALA A 22 -9.25 12.98 -1.33
N GLY A 23 -8.97 12.67 -0.06
CA GLY A 23 -10.00 12.28 0.91
C GLY A 23 -10.59 10.90 0.62
N SER A 24 -9.79 9.99 0.06
CA SER A 24 -10.25 8.65 -0.35
C SER A 24 -9.22 7.57 -0.07
N ALA A 25 -9.68 6.42 0.41
CA ALA A 25 -8.94 5.17 0.49
C ALA A 25 -9.21 4.33 -0.76
N SER A 26 -8.15 3.85 -1.40
CA SER A 26 -8.23 3.08 -2.65
C SER A 26 -8.47 1.58 -2.43
N MET A 27 -8.22 1.08 -1.22
CA MET A 27 -8.31 -0.32 -0.85
C MET A 27 -9.24 -0.54 0.35
N PRO A 28 -9.96 -1.68 0.41
CA PRO A 28 -11.04 -1.88 1.38
C PRO A 28 -10.59 -2.55 2.69
N TRP A 29 -9.30 -2.87 2.82
CA TRP A 29 -8.81 -3.85 3.79
C TRP A 29 -9.04 -3.45 5.24
N VAL A 30 -8.95 -2.16 5.57
CA VAL A 30 -9.31 -1.64 6.91
C VAL A 30 -10.74 -2.01 7.27
N ARG A 31 -11.71 -1.76 6.38
CA ARG A 31 -13.13 -2.07 6.62
C ARG A 31 -13.37 -3.57 6.66
N LEU A 32 -12.76 -4.34 5.75
CA LEU A 32 -13.04 -5.76 5.60
C LEU A 32 -12.40 -6.62 6.70
N HIS A 33 -11.17 -6.34 7.12
CA HIS A 33 -10.56 -7.03 8.25
C HIS A 33 -11.20 -6.64 9.59
N ALA A 34 -11.68 -5.39 9.73
CA ALA A 34 -12.41 -4.95 10.92
C ALA A 34 -13.61 -5.84 11.23
N ILE A 35 -14.44 -6.15 10.24
CA ILE A 35 -15.68 -6.95 10.44
C ILE A 35 -15.45 -8.47 10.50
N LYS A 36 -14.20 -8.92 10.29
CA LYS A 36 -13.76 -10.31 10.36
C LYS A 36 -12.78 -10.47 11.51
N ALA A 37 -11.49 -10.45 11.21
CA ALA A 37 -10.38 -10.67 12.12
C ALA A 37 -10.51 -9.88 13.43
N TYR A 38 -10.56 -8.55 13.34
CA TYR A 38 -10.48 -7.70 14.54
C TYR A 38 -11.71 -7.86 15.43
N PHE A 39 -12.90 -7.90 14.85
CA PHE A 39 -14.13 -8.12 15.62
C PHE A 39 -14.19 -9.54 16.20
N ASP A 40 -13.88 -10.55 15.39
CA ASP A 40 -13.97 -11.96 15.76
C ASP A 40 -13.09 -12.30 16.95
N MET A 41 -11.87 -11.77 17.00
CA MET A 41 -10.93 -12.03 18.10
C MET A 41 -11.38 -11.40 19.41
N ALA A 42 -11.91 -10.17 19.38
CA ALA A 42 -12.52 -9.53 20.55
C ALA A 42 -13.78 -10.28 21.01
N TYR A 43 -14.63 -10.68 20.06
CA TYR A 43 -15.83 -11.47 20.33
C TYR A 43 -15.50 -12.83 20.95
N LEU A 44 -14.45 -13.49 20.49
CA LEU A 44 -14.07 -14.80 21.00
C LEU A 44 -13.49 -14.70 22.40
N ILE A 45 -12.55 -13.78 22.66
CA ILE A 45 -11.93 -13.68 23.99
C ILE A 45 -12.93 -13.26 25.07
N GLU A 46 -13.95 -12.45 24.74
CA GLU A 46 -15.02 -12.07 25.68
C GLU A 46 -15.78 -13.30 26.24
N GLN A 47 -15.82 -14.40 25.48
CA GLN A 47 -16.48 -15.65 25.90
C GLN A 47 -15.62 -16.49 26.88
N PHE A 48 -14.34 -16.16 27.04
CA PHE A 48 -13.41 -16.87 27.92
C PHE A 48 -12.86 -15.92 29.00
N PRO A 49 -13.65 -15.60 30.04
CA PRO A 49 -13.35 -14.51 30.99
C PRO A 49 -12.09 -14.72 31.83
N ASN A 50 -11.58 -15.95 31.93
CA ASN A 50 -10.33 -16.26 32.65
C ASN A 50 -9.10 -16.10 31.76
N LEU A 51 -9.28 -16.08 30.44
CA LEU A 51 -8.16 -15.90 29.52
C LEU A 51 -7.75 -14.43 29.45
N ARG A 52 -6.48 -14.23 29.17
CA ARG A 52 -5.82 -12.94 29.03
C ARG A 52 -4.96 -12.94 27.77
N ALA A 53 -4.89 -11.81 27.10
CA ALA A 53 -4.08 -11.64 25.90
C ALA A 53 -3.64 -10.20 25.72
N THR A 54 -2.59 -10.00 24.94
CA THR A 54 -2.14 -8.69 24.48
C THR A 54 -2.61 -8.49 23.04
N PHE A 55 -3.22 -7.35 22.76
CA PHE A 55 -3.57 -6.92 21.42
C PHE A 55 -2.77 -5.67 21.08
N ASN A 56 -2.12 -5.69 19.93
CA ASN A 56 -1.38 -4.56 19.43
C ASN A 56 -2.16 -3.93 18.27
N PHE A 57 -2.39 -2.63 18.33
CA PHE A 57 -2.98 -1.89 17.21
C PHE A 57 -1.96 -0.88 16.70
N THR A 58 -1.70 -0.93 15.40
CA THR A 58 -0.95 0.14 14.74
C THR A 58 -1.75 1.45 14.73
N PRO A 59 -1.12 2.60 15.00
CA PRO A 59 -1.82 3.88 14.97
C PRO A 59 -2.43 4.22 13.62
N SER A 60 -1.76 3.89 12.51
CA SER A 60 -2.29 4.04 11.15
C SER A 60 -3.61 3.31 10.93
N LEU A 61 -3.77 2.09 11.46
CA LEU A 61 -5.03 1.36 11.42
C LEU A 61 -6.11 2.07 12.24
N LEU A 62 -5.80 2.49 13.47
CA LEU A 62 -6.76 3.20 14.32
C LEU A 62 -7.23 4.52 13.70
N ALA A 63 -6.30 5.28 13.10
CA ALA A 63 -6.62 6.51 12.39
C ALA A 63 -7.58 6.26 11.23
N GLN A 64 -7.32 5.25 10.40
CA GLN A 64 -8.20 4.90 9.27
C GLN A 64 -9.58 4.42 9.74
N LEU A 65 -9.68 3.69 10.85
CA LEU A 65 -10.98 3.33 11.45
C LEU A 65 -11.77 4.58 11.88
N GLN A 66 -11.12 5.59 12.45
CA GLN A 66 -11.75 6.86 12.78
C GLN A 66 -12.16 7.65 11.52
N GLU A 67 -11.31 7.67 10.50
CA GLU A 67 -11.57 8.36 9.23
C GLU A 67 -12.79 7.78 8.51
N LEU A 68 -12.90 6.44 8.46
CA LEU A 68 -14.05 5.76 7.88
C LEU A 68 -15.33 5.98 8.69
N THR A 69 -15.26 5.94 10.03
CA THR A 69 -16.45 6.05 10.89
C THR A 69 -16.98 7.48 11.00
N SER A 70 -16.10 8.48 10.90
CA SER A 70 -16.49 9.90 10.85
C SER A 70 -16.96 10.34 9.46
N GLY A 71 -16.67 9.55 8.42
CA GLY A 71 -16.99 9.88 7.02
C GLY A 71 -16.06 10.94 6.42
N THR A 72 -14.91 11.22 7.04
CA THR A 72 -13.91 12.15 6.50
C THR A 72 -13.20 11.58 5.28
N VAL A 73 -13.15 10.26 5.15
CA VAL A 73 -12.54 9.54 4.03
C VAL A 73 -13.56 8.64 3.37
N ARG A 74 -13.57 8.64 2.04
CA ARG A 74 -14.38 7.73 1.23
C ARG A 74 -13.63 6.43 0.97
N ASP A 75 -14.30 5.29 1.11
CA ASP A 75 -13.78 3.97 0.70
C ASP A 75 -14.29 3.69 -0.72
N LEU A 76 -13.37 3.58 -1.69
CA LEU A 76 -13.74 3.40 -3.10
C LEU A 76 -14.58 2.15 -3.36
N PHE A 77 -14.23 1.04 -2.68
CA PHE A 77 -14.97 -0.21 -2.83
C PHE A 77 -16.37 -0.08 -2.23
N LEU A 78 -16.50 0.61 -1.09
CA LEU A 78 -17.78 0.89 -0.46
C LEU A 78 -18.65 1.78 -1.35
N ASP A 79 -18.09 2.85 -1.91
CA ASP A 79 -18.81 3.76 -2.82
C ASP A 79 -19.42 2.99 -4.01
N TYR A 80 -18.62 2.12 -4.64
CA TYR A 80 -19.08 1.30 -5.75
C TYR A 80 -19.99 0.15 -5.32
N ALA A 81 -19.88 -0.36 -4.09
CA ALA A 81 -20.83 -1.31 -3.53
C ALA A 81 -22.19 -0.67 -3.25
N GLN A 82 -22.22 0.59 -2.80
CA GLN A 82 -23.44 1.31 -2.44
C GLN A 82 -24.26 1.70 -3.68
N LYS A 83 -23.61 2.13 -4.77
CA LYS A 83 -24.29 2.58 -5.99
C LYS A 83 -25.24 1.50 -6.55
N PRO A 84 -26.50 1.83 -6.90
CA PRO A 84 -27.42 0.85 -7.50
C PRO A 84 -26.81 0.21 -8.74
N ALA A 85 -26.96 -1.12 -8.89
CA ALA A 85 -26.28 -1.85 -9.95
C ALA A 85 -26.70 -1.39 -11.37
N ALA A 86 -27.91 -0.84 -11.50
CA ALA A 86 -28.44 -0.27 -12.74
C ALA A 86 -27.68 1.00 -13.17
N ASP A 87 -27.17 1.76 -12.20
CA ASP A 87 -26.58 3.10 -12.42
C ASP A 87 -25.05 3.05 -12.57
N LEU A 88 -24.45 1.86 -12.45
CA LEU A 88 -23.02 1.66 -12.64
C LEU A 88 -22.62 1.95 -14.09
N THR A 89 -21.65 2.85 -14.26
CA THR A 89 -20.98 3.14 -15.51
C THR A 89 -20.18 1.93 -16.00
N PRO A 90 -19.81 1.85 -17.30
CA PRO A 90 -19.01 0.74 -17.81
C PRO A 90 -17.70 0.50 -17.04
N ALA A 91 -17.02 1.57 -16.61
CA ALA A 91 -15.78 1.48 -15.84
C ALA A 91 -16.02 0.95 -14.41
N GLU A 92 -17.09 1.40 -13.75
CA GLU A 92 -17.45 0.91 -12.41
C GLU A 92 -17.87 -0.56 -12.45
N ARG A 93 -18.59 -1.00 -13.50
CA ARG A 93 -18.91 -2.43 -13.69
C ARG A 93 -17.64 -3.26 -13.88
N ALA A 94 -16.69 -2.78 -14.68
CA ALA A 94 -15.39 -3.42 -14.87
C ALA A 94 -14.60 -3.52 -13.56
N PHE A 95 -14.67 -2.49 -12.70
CA PHE A 95 -14.07 -2.52 -11.37
C PHE A 95 -14.67 -3.63 -10.50
N LEU A 96 -16.00 -3.73 -10.44
CA LEU A 96 -16.65 -4.80 -9.66
C LEU A 96 -16.18 -6.17 -10.15
N VAL A 97 -16.24 -6.42 -11.45
CA VAL A 97 -15.82 -7.69 -12.05
C VAL A 97 -14.35 -8.00 -11.77
N ARG A 98 -13.47 -6.98 -11.71
CA ARG A 98 -12.05 -7.14 -11.37
C ARG A 98 -11.84 -7.43 -9.88
N HIS A 99 -12.41 -6.63 -9.00
CA HIS A 99 -11.99 -6.53 -7.61
C HIS A 99 -12.96 -7.16 -6.60
N PHE A 100 -14.23 -7.37 -6.94
CA PHE A 100 -15.22 -7.89 -5.97
C PHE A 100 -15.12 -9.40 -5.75
N PHE A 101 -14.01 -10.01 -6.18
CA PHE A 101 -13.58 -11.37 -5.83
C PHE A 101 -12.28 -11.38 -5.00
N ALA A 102 -11.84 -10.21 -4.52
CA ALA A 102 -10.64 -10.08 -3.70
C ALA A 102 -10.95 -10.55 -2.26
N ALA A 103 -10.84 -11.87 -2.09
CA ALA A 103 -11.00 -12.66 -0.88
C ALA A 103 -10.39 -14.04 -1.14
N ASN A 104 -10.09 -14.83 -0.12
CA ASN A 104 -9.66 -16.21 -0.35
C ASN A 104 -10.75 -17.05 -1.06
N TRP A 105 -10.49 -17.47 -2.30
CA TRP A 105 -11.50 -18.18 -3.09
C TRP A 105 -11.91 -19.53 -2.52
N ALA A 106 -10.99 -20.25 -1.87
CA ALA A 106 -11.25 -21.59 -1.38
C ALA A 106 -12.24 -21.59 -0.20
N THR A 107 -12.12 -20.61 0.69
CA THR A 107 -12.83 -20.54 1.97
C THR A 107 -13.93 -19.49 2.00
N MET A 108 -13.87 -18.46 1.14
CA MET A 108 -14.79 -17.32 1.20
C MET A 108 -15.61 -17.11 -0.08
N VAL A 109 -15.24 -17.73 -1.21
CA VAL A 109 -16.00 -17.61 -2.47
C VAL A 109 -16.68 -18.93 -2.84
N ARG A 110 -15.90 -20.00 -3.02
CA ARG A 110 -16.38 -21.33 -3.43
C ARG A 110 -17.45 -21.93 -2.51
N PRO A 111 -17.44 -21.70 -1.17
CA PRO A 111 -18.49 -22.22 -0.31
C PRO A 111 -19.88 -21.63 -0.54
N PHE A 112 -19.98 -20.50 -1.24
CA PHE A 112 -21.25 -19.81 -1.52
C PHE A 112 -21.64 -20.00 -3.00
N PRO A 113 -22.68 -20.80 -3.32
CA PRO A 113 -22.98 -21.21 -4.69
C PRO A 113 -23.10 -20.06 -5.69
N ARG A 114 -23.87 -19.01 -5.35
CA ARG A 114 -24.02 -17.87 -6.27
C ARG A 114 -22.76 -17.06 -6.43
N TYR A 115 -21.97 -16.87 -5.37
CA TYR A 115 -20.72 -16.13 -5.46
C TYR A 115 -19.70 -16.87 -6.34
N HIS A 116 -19.62 -18.19 -6.17
CA HIS A 116 -18.81 -19.05 -7.03
C HIS A 116 -19.27 -19.05 -8.49
N GLU A 117 -20.57 -19.09 -8.75
CA GLU A 117 -21.15 -18.98 -10.09
C GLU A 117 -20.71 -17.69 -10.80
N LEU A 118 -20.71 -16.57 -10.08
CA LEU A 118 -20.24 -15.27 -10.58
C LEU A 118 -18.74 -15.26 -10.86
N LEU A 119 -17.92 -15.91 -10.02
CA LEU A 119 -16.49 -16.07 -10.26
C LEU A 119 -16.22 -16.92 -11.50
N VAL A 120 -16.95 -18.04 -11.68
CA VAL A 120 -16.83 -18.89 -12.87
C VAL A 120 -17.17 -18.10 -14.14
N LYS A 121 -18.23 -17.28 -14.10
CA LYS A 121 -18.60 -16.38 -15.21
C LYS A 121 -17.52 -15.34 -15.50
N ARG A 122 -16.89 -14.78 -14.46
CA ARG A 122 -15.74 -13.86 -14.59
C ARG A 122 -14.49 -14.55 -15.12
N GLY A 123 -14.41 -15.89 -15.06
CA GLY A 123 -13.19 -16.67 -15.31
C GLY A 123 -12.20 -16.58 -14.15
N THR A 124 -11.08 -17.31 -14.17
CA THR A 124 -10.06 -17.29 -13.09
C THR A 124 -8.81 -16.45 -13.41
N HIS A 125 -8.57 -16.14 -14.69
CA HIS A 125 -7.48 -15.26 -15.12
C HIS A 125 -8.06 -14.04 -15.84
N ILE A 126 -7.71 -12.82 -15.39
CA ILE A 126 -8.19 -11.56 -15.97
C ILE A 126 -7.08 -10.67 -16.55
N GLN A 127 -5.81 -11.05 -16.38
CA GLN A 127 -4.71 -10.30 -16.97
C GLN A 127 -4.84 -10.32 -18.50
N GLY A 128 -4.70 -9.14 -19.12
CA GLY A 128 -4.84 -8.95 -20.57
C GLY A 128 -6.26 -9.03 -21.13
N GLN A 129 -7.30 -9.15 -20.29
CA GLN A 129 -8.69 -9.20 -20.75
C GLN A 129 -9.33 -7.81 -20.87
N ASP A 130 -10.22 -7.65 -21.86
CA ASP A 130 -11.16 -6.53 -21.90
C ASP A 130 -12.23 -6.69 -20.80
N LEU A 131 -11.91 -6.15 -19.63
CA LEU A 131 -12.81 -6.15 -18.47
C LEU A 131 -14.10 -5.38 -18.73
N THR A 132 -14.09 -4.38 -19.61
CA THR A 132 -15.30 -3.62 -19.95
C THR A 132 -16.23 -4.48 -20.79
N GLY A 133 -15.69 -5.19 -21.78
CA GLY A 133 -16.41 -6.18 -22.57
C GLY A 133 -16.96 -7.34 -21.72
N LEU A 134 -16.15 -7.86 -20.81
CA LEU A 134 -16.58 -8.92 -19.88
C LEU A 134 -17.71 -8.44 -18.96
N ALA A 135 -17.59 -7.24 -18.40
CA ALA A 135 -18.59 -6.67 -17.50
C ALA A 135 -19.96 -6.42 -18.17
N ARG A 136 -20.00 -6.21 -19.49
CA ARG A 136 -21.27 -6.13 -20.26
C ARG A 136 -22.05 -7.44 -20.26
N GLN A 137 -21.39 -8.57 -20.04
CA GLN A 137 -22.03 -9.89 -19.99
C GLN A 137 -22.78 -10.12 -18.66
N PHE A 138 -22.50 -9.32 -17.64
CA PHE A 138 -23.19 -9.37 -16.35
C PHE A 138 -24.49 -8.55 -16.42
N SER A 139 -25.60 -9.19 -16.05
CA SER A 139 -26.88 -8.54 -15.84
C SER A 139 -26.85 -7.64 -14.60
N ILE A 140 -27.82 -6.73 -14.50
CA ILE A 140 -27.98 -5.86 -13.31
C ILE A 140 -28.12 -6.68 -12.02
N GLN A 141 -28.89 -7.78 -12.06
CA GLN A 141 -29.06 -8.64 -10.89
C GLN A 141 -27.77 -9.39 -10.52
N GLU A 142 -26.97 -9.84 -11.49
CA GLU A 142 -25.68 -10.47 -11.22
C GLU A 142 -24.67 -9.49 -10.62
N LEU A 143 -24.63 -8.25 -11.12
CA LEU A 143 -23.79 -7.19 -10.53
C LEU A 143 -24.22 -6.86 -9.10
N ARG A 144 -25.52 -6.77 -8.83
CA ARG A 144 -26.03 -6.57 -7.48
C ARG A 144 -25.70 -7.73 -6.56
N ASP A 145 -25.90 -8.96 -7.02
CA ASP A 145 -25.53 -10.14 -6.25
C ASP A 145 -24.02 -10.16 -5.96
N LEU A 146 -23.18 -9.72 -6.91
CA LEU A 146 -21.74 -9.57 -6.71
C LEU A 146 -21.41 -8.47 -5.66
N GLN A 147 -22.07 -7.32 -5.72
CA GLN A 147 -21.93 -6.25 -4.72
C GLN A 147 -22.23 -6.76 -3.31
N VAL A 148 -23.32 -7.52 -3.17
CA VAL A 148 -23.70 -8.10 -1.87
C VAL A 148 -22.71 -9.17 -1.44
N TRP A 149 -22.37 -10.12 -2.32
CA TRP A 149 -21.54 -11.26 -1.94
C TRP A 149 -20.12 -10.89 -1.55
N HIS A 150 -19.51 -9.95 -2.26
CA HIS A 150 -18.20 -9.42 -1.87
C HIS A 150 -18.23 -8.99 -0.40
N ASN A 151 -19.18 -8.14 -0.03
CA ASN A 151 -19.27 -7.60 1.33
C ASN A 151 -19.76 -8.62 2.36
N LEU A 152 -20.69 -9.50 1.99
CA LEU A 152 -21.30 -10.50 2.86
C LEU A 152 -20.33 -11.64 3.22
N ALA A 153 -19.46 -12.03 2.30
CA ALA A 153 -18.45 -13.07 2.51
C ALA A 153 -17.39 -12.65 3.53
N TRP A 154 -17.12 -11.34 3.65
CA TRP A 154 -16.14 -10.79 4.58
C TRP A 154 -16.59 -10.77 6.04
N PHE A 155 -17.88 -10.88 6.36
CA PHE A 155 -18.29 -10.96 7.77
C PHE A 155 -17.71 -12.20 8.48
N GLY A 156 -17.05 -11.95 9.60
CA GLY A 156 -16.54 -12.95 10.52
C GLY A 156 -17.59 -13.80 11.24
N TYR A 157 -17.13 -14.79 11.99
CA TYR A 157 -18.03 -15.66 12.76
C TYR A 157 -18.70 -14.94 13.93
N GLY A 158 -17.97 -14.03 14.58
CA GLY A 158 -18.47 -13.23 15.71
C GLY A 158 -19.52 -12.23 15.26
N THR A 159 -19.29 -11.55 14.13
CA THR A 159 -20.27 -10.63 13.56
C THR A 159 -21.54 -11.36 13.11
N VAL A 160 -21.42 -12.50 12.44
CA VAL A 160 -22.57 -13.31 12.01
C VAL A 160 -23.40 -13.82 13.20
N ARG A 161 -22.75 -14.19 14.31
CA ARG A 161 -23.47 -14.59 15.54
C ARG A 161 -24.20 -13.43 16.19
N ARG A 162 -23.58 -12.25 16.23
CA ARG A 162 -24.18 -11.04 16.81
C ARG A 162 -25.34 -10.52 15.96
N HIS A 163 -25.28 -10.68 14.64
CA HIS A 163 -26.30 -10.23 13.70
C HIS A 163 -26.87 -11.42 12.89
N PRO A 164 -27.86 -12.17 13.42
CA PRO A 164 -28.43 -13.36 12.76
C PRO A 164 -28.97 -13.11 11.35
N ARG A 165 -29.29 -11.85 11.03
CA ARG A 165 -29.70 -11.41 9.70
C ARG A 165 -28.64 -11.70 8.63
N LEU A 166 -27.35 -11.59 8.96
CA LEU A 166 -26.25 -11.93 8.04
C LEU A 166 -26.30 -13.41 7.64
N ALA A 167 -26.58 -14.30 8.59
CA ALA A 167 -26.76 -15.73 8.30
C ALA A 167 -27.98 -15.99 7.40
N ALA A 168 -29.09 -15.27 7.63
CA ALA A 168 -30.27 -15.36 6.78
C ALA A 168 -30.00 -14.91 5.33
N LEU A 169 -29.22 -13.83 5.15
CA LEU A 169 -28.81 -13.34 3.83
C LEU A 169 -27.85 -14.31 3.14
N ARG A 170 -26.91 -14.92 3.87
CA ARG A 170 -26.04 -15.98 3.32
C ARG A 170 -26.87 -17.17 2.83
N LYS A 171 -27.90 -17.56 3.57
CA LYS A 171 -28.83 -18.63 3.17
C LYS A 171 -29.68 -18.27 1.97
N LYS A 172 -30.05 -16.99 1.80
CA LYS A 172 -30.80 -16.50 0.63
C LYS A 172 -30.02 -16.71 -0.67
N ASP A 173 -28.70 -16.55 -0.61
CA ASP A 173 -27.71 -16.82 -1.66
C ASP A 173 -27.79 -15.97 -2.94
N ARG A 174 -28.99 -15.62 -3.41
CA ARG A 174 -29.17 -14.96 -4.72
C ARG A 174 -30.40 -14.07 -4.74
N GLY A 175 -30.48 -13.23 -5.77
CA GLY A 175 -31.65 -12.37 -5.95
C GLY A 175 -31.76 -11.32 -4.85
N PHE A 176 -30.62 -10.76 -4.44
CA PHE A 176 -30.60 -9.73 -3.42
C PHE A 176 -31.30 -8.47 -3.92
N THR A 177 -31.96 -7.74 -3.01
CA THR A 177 -32.57 -6.44 -3.32
C THR A 177 -31.61 -5.30 -3.03
N GLU A 178 -31.92 -4.09 -3.51
CA GLU A 178 -31.11 -2.91 -3.18
C GLU A 178 -31.17 -2.60 -1.67
N GLU A 179 -32.31 -2.84 -1.03
CA GLU A 179 -32.50 -2.64 0.41
C GLU A 179 -31.64 -3.60 1.22
N GLU A 180 -31.59 -4.88 0.84
CA GLU A 180 -30.71 -5.86 1.49
C GLU A 180 -29.24 -5.55 1.27
N LYS A 181 -28.87 -5.01 0.09
CA LYS A 181 -27.53 -4.52 -0.16
C LYS A 181 -27.17 -3.39 0.81
N GLN A 182 -28.03 -2.37 0.95
CA GLN A 182 -27.80 -1.30 1.91
C GLN A 182 -27.79 -1.81 3.36
N GLU A 183 -28.60 -2.82 3.70
CA GLU A 183 -28.59 -3.47 5.02
C GLU A 183 -27.23 -4.11 5.32
N VAL A 184 -26.66 -4.87 4.39
CA VAL A 184 -25.33 -5.49 4.52
C VAL A 184 -24.26 -4.42 4.74
N LEU A 185 -24.25 -3.37 3.91
CA LEU A 185 -23.25 -2.30 3.98
C LEU A 185 -23.40 -1.46 5.27
N GLY A 186 -24.64 -1.20 5.70
CA GLY A 186 -24.93 -0.52 6.97
C GLY A 186 -24.42 -1.32 8.17
N LEU A 187 -24.61 -2.64 8.17
CA LEU A 187 -24.07 -3.52 9.22
C LEU A 187 -22.54 -3.50 9.24
N GLN A 188 -21.87 -3.42 8.07
CA GLN A 188 -20.41 -3.32 8.04
C GLN A 188 -19.93 -2.03 8.73
N LEU A 189 -20.50 -0.88 8.36
CA LEU A 189 -20.13 0.41 8.94
C LEU A 189 -20.42 0.44 10.45
N GLN A 190 -21.55 -0.13 10.87
CA GLN A 190 -21.86 -0.27 12.29
C GLN A 190 -20.76 -1.09 13.02
N THR A 191 -20.39 -2.25 12.49
CA THR A 191 -19.35 -3.08 13.11
C THR A 191 -17.99 -2.39 13.15
N VAL A 192 -17.59 -1.67 12.09
CA VAL A 192 -16.34 -0.89 12.08
C VAL A 192 -16.34 0.14 13.22
N ALA A 193 -17.45 0.84 13.44
CA ALA A 193 -17.60 1.81 14.53
C ALA A 193 -17.53 1.18 15.93
N GLU A 194 -17.79 -0.12 16.07
CA GLU A 194 -17.75 -0.84 17.34
C GLU A 194 -16.33 -1.28 17.74
N ILE A 195 -15.35 -1.33 16.84
CA ILE A 195 -14.02 -1.90 17.10
C ILE A 195 -13.30 -1.19 18.26
N ILE A 196 -13.06 0.11 18.16
CA ILE A 196 -12.32 0.86 19.19
C ILE A 196 -13.05 0.79 20.55
N PRO A 197 -14.37 1.04 20.65
CA PRO A 197 -15.11 0.89 21.91
C PRO A 197 -15.05 -0.53 22.50
N LEU A 198 -15.12 -1.57 21.66
CA LEU A 198 -15.10 -2.96 22.10
C LEU A 198 -13.76 -3.31 22.75
N TYR A 199 -12.65 -3.00 22.09
CA TYR A 199 -11.31 -3.24 22.64
C TYR A 199 -11.05 -2.39 23.88
N ARG A 200 -11.50 -1.14 23.92
CA ARG A 200 -11.41 -0.31 25.13
C ARG A 200 -12.14 -0.93 26.31
N LYS A 201 -13.36 -1.47 26.10
CA LYS A 201 -14.13 -2.17 27.15
C LYS A 201 -13.37 -3.38 27.69
N LEU A 202 -12.79 -4.20 26.81
CA LEU A 202 -12.00 -5.38 27.20
C LEU A 202 -10.71 -5.00 27.95
N ALA A 203 -10.08 -3.89 27.58
CA ALA A 203 -8.89 -3.40 28.29
C ALA A 203 -9.25 -2.90 29.70
N LEU A 204 -10.36 -2.16 29.84
CA LEU A 204 -10.84 -1.66 31.12
C LEU A 204 -11.27 -2.76 32.09
N SER A 205 -11.71 -3.93 31.60
CA SER A 205 -12.00 -5.08 32.45
C SER A 205 -10.73 -5.79 32.96
N GLY A 206 -9.55 -5.40 32.47
CA GLY A 206 -8.28 -6.07 32.74
C GLY A 206 -8.15 -7.42 32.06
N GLN A 207 -9.05 -7.74 31.11
CA GLN A 207 -8.99 -8.99 30.35
C GLN A 207 -7.90 -8.95 29.27
N ILE A 208 -7.68 -7.79 28.66
CA ILE A 208 -6.63 -7.62 27.67
C ILE A 208 -5.72 -6.46 28.02
N GLU A 209 -4.53 -6.50 27.44
CA GLU A 209 -3.66 -5.34 27.33
C GLU A 209 -3.71 -4.80 25.90
N LEU A 210 -3.83 -3.49 25.76
CA LEU A 210 -3.66 -2.80 24.48
C LEU A 210 -2.27 -2.18 24.41
N THR A 211 -1.60 -2.40 23.28
CA THR A 211 -0.27 -1.88 22.98
C THR A 211 -0.26 -1.17 21.64
N THR A 212 0.84 -0.49 21.33
CA THR A 212 0.99 0.29 20.10
C THR A 212 2.22 -0.12 19.29
N SER A 213 2.35 0.48 18.12
CA SER A 213 3.48 0.35 17.19
C SER A 213 3.85 1.75 16.70
N PRO A 214 4.98 1.93 16.01
CA PRO A 214 5.31 3.21 15.38
C PRO A 214 4.17 3.66 14.44
N PHE A 215 3.91 4.97 14.35
CA PHE A 215 2.63 5.47 13.84
C PHE A 215 2.22 4.93 12.47
N TYR A 216 3.08 5.08 11.47
CA TYR A 216 2.86 4.57 10.11
C TYR A 216 3.61 3.26 9.84
N HIS A 217 3.93 2.53 10.91
CA HIS A 217 4.61 1.24 10.84
C HIS A 217 5.98 1.23 10.09
N PRO A 218 6.87 2.23 10.23
CA PRO A 218 8.23 2.15 9.65
C PRO A 218 9.12 1.11 10.34
N ILE A 219 10.10 0.60 9.59
CA ILE A 219 11.24 -0.14 10.16
C ILE A 219 12.15 0.84 10.91
N LEU A 220 11.86 1.07 12.20
CA LEU A 220 12.55 2.09 13.01
C LEU A 220 14.10 2.02 12.94
N PRO A 221 14.75 0.85 12.99
CA PRO A 221 16.20 0.78 12.82
C PRO A 221 16.71 1.43 11.53
N LEU A 222 15.98 1.28 10.41
CA LEU A 222 16.37 1.87 9.12
C LEU A 222 16.11 3.39 9.07
N LEU A 223 15.11 3.90 9.79
CA LEU A 223 14.95 5.36 9.95
C LEU A 223 16.04 5.96 10.83
N ILE A 224 16.44 5.28 11.90
CA ILE A 224 17.55 5.72 12.75
C ILE A 224 18.82 5.86 11.90
N ASP A 225 19.16 4.81 11.14
CA ASP A 225 20.26 4.83 10.17
C ASP A 225 20.19 3.65 9.21
N THR A 226 20.02 3.92 7.90
CA THR A 226 19.92 2.87 6.86
C THR A 226 21.17 1.98 6.79
N ASP A 227 22.34 2.48 7.20
CA ASP A 227 23.58 1.69 7.19
C ASP A 227 23.55 0.54 8.22
N GLN A 228 22.62 0.56 9.19
CA GLN A 228 22.43 -0.54 10.14
C GLN A 228 22.09 -1.87 9.47
N ALA A 229 21.55 -1.85 8.24
CA ALA A 229 21.34 -3.06 7.44
C ALA A 229 22.60 -3.91 7.28
N ARG A 230 23.79 -3.29 7.26
CA ARG A 230 25.06 -4.02 7.17
C ARG A 230 25.41 -4.84 8.41
N ARG A 231 24.78 -4.59 9.57
CA ARG A 231 25.00 -5.40 10.79
C ARG A 231 24.48 -6.82 10.63
N GLY A 232 23.31 -6.98 10.02
CA GLY A 232 22.71 -8.28 9.73
C GLY A 232 23.23 -8.90 8.44
N ARG A 233 23.52 -8.06 7.42
CA ARG A 233 24.02 -8.48 6.09
C ARG A 233 25.10 -7.52 5.57
N PRO A 234 26.40 -7.78 5.84
CA PRO A 234 27.50 -6.86 5.50
C PRO A 234 27.56 -6.44 4.02
N ASP A 235 27.22 -7.35 3.11
CA ASP A 235 27.33 -7.17 1.66
C ASP A 235 26.05 -6.56 1.02
N THR A 236 25.03 -6.23 1.81
CA THR A 236 23.79 -5.63 1.28
C THR A 236 24.08 -4.33 0.54
N ALA A 237 23.48 -4.19 -0.65
CA ALA A 237 23.46 -2.93 -1.39
C ALA A 237 22.61 -1.92 -0.62
N LEU A 238 23.14 -0.72 -0.39
CA LEU A 238 22.44 0.32 0.37
C LEU A 238 21.95 1.44 -0.55
N PRO A 239 20.85 2.12 -0.18
CA PRO A 239 20.52 3.42 -0.74
C PRO A 239 21.56 4.46 -0.33
N GLN A 240 21.37 5.70 -0.76
CA GLN A 240 22.08 6.79 -0.12
C GLN A 240 21.71 6.84 1.37
N ARG A 241 22.73 6.92 2.23
CA ARG A 241 22.52 6.92 3.68
C ARG A 241 21.51 7.98 4.13
N LEU A 242 20.48 7.53 4.84
CA LEU A 242 19.50 8.33 5.56
C LEU A 242 19.72 8.14 7.05
N GLN A 243 19.74 9.26 7.80
CA GLN A 243 19.80 9.27 9.26
C GLN A 243 18.72 10.20 9.80
N ALA A 244 17.62 9.62 10.28
CA ALA A 244 16.43 10.32 10.72
C ALA A 244 15.92 9.79 12.09
N PRO A 245 16.76 9.75 13.14
CA PRO A 245 16.33 9.30 14.47
C PRO A 245 15.23 10.19 15.08
N ALA A 246 15.13 11.45 14.66
CA ALA A 246 14.06 12.35 15.09
C ALA A 246 12.69 11.91 14.56
N ASP A 247 12.63 11.37 13.34
CA ASP A 247 11.41 10.89 12.69
C ASP A 247 10.95 9.61 13.39
N ALA A 248 11.89 8.69 13.68
CA ALA A 248 11.65 7.53 14.53
C ALA A 248 11.08 7.89 15.92
N GLU A 249 11.65 8.89 16.60
CA GLU A 249 11.14 9.36 17.89
C GLU A 249 9.77 10.02 17.78
N ALA A 250 9.54 10.84 16.75
CA ALA A 250 8.25 11.49 16.50
C ALA A 250 7.14 10.46 16.25
N GLN A 251 7.39 9.44 15.43
CA GLN A 251 6.41 8.39 15.15
C GLN A 251 6.06 7.56 16.41
N VAL A 252 7.02 7.29 17.29
CA VAL A 252 6.75 6.62 18.58
C VAL A 252 5.97 7.53 19.54
N GLN A 253 6.31 8.81 19.62
CA GLN A 253 5.61 9.76 20.49
C GLN A 253 4.16 9.99 20.05
N GLN A 254 3.92 10.10 18.74
CA GLN A 254 2.56 10.22 18.17
C GLN A 254 1.73 8.96 18.45
N ALA A 255 2.35 7.77 18.34
CA ALA A 255 1.69 6.50 18.67
C ALA A 255 1.22 6.46 20.13
N VAL A 256 2.09 6.84 21.07
CA VAL A 256 1.77 6.91 22.51
C VAL A 256 0.66 7.92 22.78
N ALA A 257 0.69 9.08 22.10
CA ALA A 257 -0.35 10.10 22.23
C ALA A 257 -1.71 9.59 21.75
N LEU A 258 -1.79 9.04 20.53
CA LEU A 258 -3.04 8.50 19.99
C LEU A 258 -3.62 7.38 20.85
N HIS A 259 -2.76 6.47 21.33
CA HIS A 259 -3.19 5.39 22.23
C HIS A 259 -3.81 5.95 23.53
N ARG A 260 -3.22 7.00 24.11
CA ARG A 260 -3.76 7.68 25.28
C ARG A 260 -5.12 8.31 25.00
N ASP A 261 -5.26 8.96 23.85
CA ASP A 261 -6.51 9.64 23.47
C ASP A 261 -7.65 8.65 23.24
N LEU A 262 -7.39 7.51 22.59
CA LEU A 262 -8.40 6.51 22.27
C LEU A 262 -8.77 5.62 23.46
N PHE A 263 -7.78 5.15 24.21
CA PHE A 263 -7.96 4.12 25.24
C PHE A 263 -7.89 4.66 26.68
N GLY A 264 -7.46 5.91 26.86
CA GLY A 264 -7.42 6.60 28.15
C GLY A 264 -6.12 6.44 28.94
N SER A 265 -5.15 5.69 28.43
CA SER A 265 -3.84 5.49 29.06
C SER A 265 -2.74 5.36 28.00
N ALA A 266 -1.50 5.70 28.38
CA ALA A 266 -0.35 5.40 27.54
C ALA A 266 -0.09 3.88 27.51
N PRO A 267 0.36 3.31 26.39
CA PRO A 267 0.69 1.89 26.31
C PRO A 267 1.96 1.61 27.11
N ALA A 268 2.04 0.44 27.74
CA ALA A 268 3.25 -0.02 28.42
C ALA A 268 4.21 -0.73 27.46
N GLY A 269 3.67 -1.39 26.43
CA GLY A 269 4.41 -2.15 25.44
C GLY A 269 4.34 -1.57 24.04
N LEU A 270 5.37 -1.89 23.26
CA LEU A 270 5.40 -1.63 21.82
C LEU A 270 5.77 -2.89 21.05
N TRP A 271 5.01 -3.21 19.99
CA TRP A 271 5.48 -4.10 18.94
C TRP A 271 6.19 -3.23 17.89
N PRO A 272 7.51 -3.39 17.69
CA PRO A 272 8.18 -2.69 16.62
C PRO A 272 7.75 -3.32 15.30
N SER A 273 7.63 -2.51 14.25
CA SER A 273 7.24 -2.99 12.93
C SER A 273 8.09 -4.18 12.52
N GLU A 274 7.42 -5.29 12.20
CA GLU A 274 8.09 -6.53 11.76
C GLU A 274 9.05 -7.10 12.82
N GLY A 275 8.78 -6.85 14.10
CA GLY A 275 9.67 -7.23 15.20
C GLY A 275 11.06 -6.56 15.12
N SER A 276 11.20 -5.45 14.38
CA SER A 276 12.49 -4.85 14.04
C SER A 276 13.13 -4.10 15.21
N VAL A 277 14.34 -4.52 15.61
CA VAL A 277 15.06 -3.92 16.74
C VAL A 277 16.51 -3.62 16.41
N CYS A 278 17.09 -2.67 17.15
CA CYS A 278 18.51 -2.37 17.22
C CYS A 278 18.85 -1.81 18.62
N PRO A 279 20.12 -1.79 19.06
CA PRO A 279 20.51 -1.17 20.33
C PRO A 279 20.07 0.29 20.47
N GLU A 280 20.17 1.07 19.40
CA GLU A 280 19.85 2.50 19.37
C GLU A 280 18.35 2.80 19.56
N LEU A 281 17.48 1.82 19.31
CA LEU A 281 16.05 1.94 19.50
C LEU A 281 15.67 2.00 21.00
N ILE A 282 16.41 1.30 21.85
CA ILE A 282 16.10 1.17 23.29
C ILE A 282 15.92 2.55 23.97
N PRO A 283 16.86 3.50 23.88
CA PRO A 283 16.69 4.80 24.52
C PRO A 283 15.51 5.61 23.95
N ILE A 284 15.15 5.45 22.66
CA ILE A 284 13.98 6.12 22.07
C ILE A 284 12.69 5.61 22.74
N LEU A 285 12.53 4.29 22.84
CA LEU A 285 11.35 3.68 23.46
C LEU A 285 11.23 4.05 24.95
N ARG A 286 12.35 4.09 25.67
CA ARG A 286 12.39 4.47 27.08
C ARG A 286 11.99 5.92 27.31
N ARG A 287 12.47 6.86 26.49
CA ARG A 287 12.06 8.28 26.55
C ARG A 287 10.57 8.47 26.29
N ALA A 288 9.99 7.63 25.43
CA ALA A 288 8.55 7.62 25.17
C ALA A 288 7.72 7.01 26.33
N GLY A 289 8.36 6.48 27.38
CA GLY A 289 7.71 5.90 28.56
C GLY A 289 7.35 4.41 28.43
N LEU A 290 7.79 3.75 27.36
CA LEU A 290 7.55 2.32 27.14
C LEU A 290 8.40 1.47 28.08
N GLN A 291 7.85 0.38 28.57
CA GLN A 291 8.45 -0.51 29.57
C GLN A 291 8.95 -1.82 28.97
N TRP A 292 8.35 -2.26 27.86
CA TRP A 292 8.76 -3.48 27.19
C TRP A 292 8.56 -3.41 25.67
N THR A 293 9.32 -4.26 24.96
CA THR A 293 9.15 -4.53 23.53
C THR A 293 9.24 -6.03 23.28
N ALA A 294 8.77 -6.49 22.12
CA ALA A 294 8.90 -7.88 21.70
C ALA A 294 9.62 -7.99 20.35
N THR A 295 10.27 -9.13 20.11
CA THR A 295 10.90 -9.49 18.83
C THR A 295 10.99 -11.01 18.70
N ASP A 296 11.79 -11.52 17.79
CA ASP A 296 11.85 -12.92 17.39
C ASP A 296 13.02 -13.70 18.00
N GLU A 297 12.86 -15.02 18.15
CA GLU A 297 13.90 -15.91 18.70
C GLU A 297 15.22 -15.88 17.92
N GLY A 298 15.19 -15.57 16.63
CA GLY A 298 16.40 -15.41 15.79
C GLY A 298 17.23 -14.20 16.17
N ILE A 299 16.59 -13.12 16.62
CA ILE A 299 17.28 -11.96 17.20
C ILE A 299 17.93 -12.34 18.51
N LEU A 300 17.22 -13.08 19.37
CA LEU A 300 17.79 -13.57 20.63
C LEU A 300 18.99 -14.49 20.39
N ALA A 301 18.85 -15.45 19.49
CA ALA A 301 19.90 -16.40 19.15
C ALA A 301 21.18 -15.70 18.68
N ARG A 302 21.07 -14.62 17.88
CA ARG A 302 22.23 -13.82 17.44
C ARG A 302 22.72 -12.82 18.48
N SER A 303 21.90 -12.49 19.46
CA SER A 303 22.26 -11.63 20.60
C SER A 303 23.07 -12.40 21.67
N LEU A 304 22.96 -13.74 21.67
CA LEU A 304 23.65 -14.62 22.61
C LEU A 304 24.86 -15.29 21.93
N GLY A 305 26.00 -15.35 22.63
CA GLY A 305 27.19 -16.04 22.12
C GLY A 305 27.12 -17.57 22.21
N ASP A 306 26.32 -18.10 23.14
CA ASP A 306 25.97 -19.52 23.28
C ASP A 306 24.44 -19.60 23.37
N TRP A 307 23.81 -20.11 22.31
CA TRP A 307 22.35 -20.20 22.19
C TRP A 307 21.88 -21.65 22.33
N ASP A 308 20.97 -21.89 23.27
CA ASP A 308 20.15 -23.09 23.35
C ASP A 308 18.69 -22.70 23.47
N ARG A 309 17.88 -23.11 22.49
CA ARG A 309 16.46 -22.72 22.40
C ARG A 309 15.67 -23.07 23.67
N GLY A 310 15.88 -24.26 24.22
CA GLY A 310 15.17 -24.74 25.41
C GLY A 310 15.50 -23.92 26.66
N ARG A 311 16.79 -23.62 26.85
CA ARG A 311 17.33 -22.86 27.98
C ARG A 311 17.04 -21.38 27.91
N ASP A 312 17.12 -20.80 26.72
CA ASP A 312 17.24 -19.35 26.57
C ASP A 312 15.93 -18.68 26.15
N LEU A 313 15.04 -19.33 25.40
CA LEU A 313 13.87 -18.66 24.80
C LEU A 313 12.77 -18.31 25.80
N TYR A 314 12.42 -19.24 26.71
CA TYR A 314 11.18 -19.16 27.50
C TYR A 314 11.29 -18.29 28.76
N GLN A 315 11.92 -17.12 28.62
CA GLN A 315 12.12 -16.11 29.66
C GLN A 315 12.26 -14.71 29.05
N SER A 316 12.14 -13.68 29.88
CA SER A 316 12.34 -12.29 29.48
C SER A 316 13.77 -11.80 29.77
N TYR A 317 14.20 -10.79 29.02
CA TYR A 317 15.54 -10.20 29.13
C TYR A 317 15.47 -8.69 29.35
N LEU A 318 16.59 -8.11 29.79
CA LEU A 318 16.83 -6.67 29.80
C LEU A 318 17.83 -6.30 28.71
N ALA A 319 17.57 -5.24 27.96
CA ALA A 319 18.54 -4.62 27.05
C ALA A 319 18.66 -3.12 27.30
N GLY A 320 19.83 -2.56 27.04
CA GLY A 320 20.14 -1.14 27.24
C GLY A 320 21.09 -0.87 28.41
N GLU A 321 21.35 0.41 28.64
CA GLU A 321 22.24 0.88 29.70
C GLU A 321 21.62 0.69 31.09
N PRO A 322 22.42 0.36 32.14
CA PRO A 322 21.90 0.24 33.50
C PRO A 322 21.09 1.46 33.94
N GLY A 323 19.86 1.25 34.45
CA GLY A 323 18.96 2.33 34.86
C GLY A 323 18.07 2.87 33.74
N ASN A 324 18.36 2.53 32.48
CA ASN A 324 17.53 2.83 31.32
C ASN A 324 17.24 1.58 30.48
N GLU A 325 17.15 0.42 31.14
CA GLU A 325 16.87 -0.85 30.47
C GLU A 325 15.40 -0.94 30.02
N LEU A 326 15.19 -1.68 28.94
CA LEU A 326 13.88 -2.09 28.44
C LEU A 326 13.75 -3.61 28.59
N ALA A 327 12.55 -4.08 28.97
CA ALA A 327 12.27 -5.52 28.99
C ALA A 327 12.01 -6.03 27.56
N LEU A 328 12.60 -7.16 27.21
CA LEU A 328 12.42 -7.82 25.93
C LEU A 328 11.79 -9.21 26.14
N VAL A 329 10.80 -9.51 25.31
CA VAL A 329 10.22 -10.85 25.17
C VAL A 329 10.43 -11.36 23.74
N PHE A 330 10.63 -12.66 23.60
CA PHE A 330 11.00 -13.27 22.31
C PHE A 330 9.96 -14.30 21.89
N ARG A 331 9.48 -14.16 20.66
CA ARG A 331 8.47 -15.00 20.01
C ARG A 331 8.92 -16.47 19.95
N ASP A 332 8.07 -17.40 20.36
CA ASP A 332 8.17 -18.79 19.91
C ASP A 332 7.72 -18.84 18.44
N ARG A 333 8.71 -18.91 17.53
CA ARG A 333 8.44 -18.85 16.09
C ARG A 333 7.67 -20.08 15.61
N GLU A 334 8.04 -21.27 16.07
CA GLU A 334 7.44 -22.52 15.61
C GLU A 334 5.93 -22.59 15.85
N ILE A 335 5.46 -22.29 17.06
CA ILE A 335 4.03 -22.30 17.37
C ILE A 335 3.32 -21.15 16.66
N SER A 336 3.93 -19.96 16.65
CA SER A 336 3.34 -18.78 16.03
C SER A 336 3.16 -18.94 14.51
N ASP A 337 4.17 -19.45 13.80
CA ASP A 337 4.10 -19.71 12.36
C ASP A 337 3.13 -20.86 12.03
N ALA A 338 2.98 -21.84 12.93
CA ALA A 338 2.01 -22.91 12.73
C ALA A 338 0.56 -22.39 12.65
N PHE A 339 0.22 -21.37 13.45
CA PHE A 339 -1.09 -20.70 13.39
C PHE A 339 -1.27 -19.98 12.06
N GLY A 340 -0.24 -19.29 11.57
CA GLY A 340 -0.30 -18.54 10.32
C GLY A 340 -0.38 -19.42 9.07
N PHE A 341 0.45 -20.47 9.00
CA PHE A 341 0.78 -21.11 7.72
C PHE A 341 0.48 -22.61 7.65
N ILE A 342 0.28 -23.27 8.79
CA ILE A 342 0.16 -24.74 8.85
C ILE A 342 -1.27 -25.18 9.19
N TYR A 343 -1.83 -24.67 10.30
CA TYR A 343 -3.05 -25.21 10.90
C TYR A 343 -4.32 -24.94 10.08
N SER A 344 -4.32 -23.98 9.18
CA SER A 344 -5.43 -23.75 8.24
C SER A 344 -5.71 -24.93 7.30
N LYS A 345 -4.73 -25.82 7.13
CA LYS A 345 -4.83 -27.05 6.31
C LYS A 345 -5.15 -28.30 7.13
N ALA A 346 -5.23 -28.19 8.45
CA ALA A 346 -5.45 -29.31 9.37
C ALA A 346 -6.89 -29.33 9.90
N ALA A 347 -7.30 -30.49 10.42
CA ALA A 347 -8.52 -30.55 11.23
C ALA A 347 -8.32 -29.68 12.51
N PRO A 348 -9.31 -28.87 12.92
CA PRO A 348 -9.18 -27.99 14.09
C PRO A 348 -8.74 -28.70 15.36
N GLU A 349 -9.27 -29.90 15.63
CA GLU A 349 -8.94 -30.71 16.80
C GLU A 349 -7.47 -31.14 16.79
N ALA A 350 -6.96 -31.58 15.63
CA ALA A 350 -5.57 -31.99 15.48
C ALA A 350 -4.61 -30.80 15.65
N ALA A 351 -4.99 -29.61 15.17
CA ALA A 351 -4.23 -28.39 15.40
C ALA A 351 -4.17 -28.02 16.89
N VAL A 352 -5.28 -28.13 17.62
CA VAL A 352 -5.31 -27.89 19.08
C VAL A 352 -4.45 -28.91 19.82
N GLU A 353 -4.55 -30.20 19.48
CA GLU A 353 -3.72 -31.25 20.06
C GLU A 353 -2.23 -31.01 19.82
N ASP A 354 -1.85 -30.53 18.64
CA ASP A 354 -0.47 -30.19 18.32
C ASP A 354 0.08 -29.06 19.22
N VAL A 355 -0.69 -27.99 19.41
CA VAL A 355 -0.31 -26.88 20.30
C VAL A 355 -0.16 -27.36 21.74
N VAL A 356 -1.13 -28.12 22.25
CA VAL A 356 -1.09 -28.67 23.62
C VAL A 356 0.13 -29.57 23.81
N ARG A 357 0.43 -30.42 22.82
CA ARG A 357 1.61 -31.30 22.82
C ARG A 357 2.91 -30.49 22.84
N ARG A 358 3.01 -29.42 22.05
CA ARG A 358 4.18 -28.52 22.02
C ARG A 358 4.37 -27.82 23.36
N ILE A 359 3.30 -27.28 23.96
CA ILE A 359 3.36 -26.66 25.30
C ILE A 359 3.83 -27.68 26.36
N SER A 360 3.32 -28.92 26.33
CA SER A 360 3.78 -29.99 27.24
C SER A 360 5.25 -30.31 27.05
N SER A 361 5.72 -30.41 25.80
CA SER A 361 7.13 -30.64 25.48
C SER A 361 8.03 -29.52 25.99
N ILE A 362 7.61 -28.26 25.85
CA ILE A 362 8.31 -27.09 26.39
C ILE A 362 8.40 -27.18 27.92
N ALA A 363 7.29 -27.53 28.58
CA ALA A 363 7.29 -27.74 30.02
C ALA A 363 8.28 -28.82 30.44
N GLU A 364 8.40 -29.93 29.71
CA GLU A 364 9.32 -31.01 30.07
C GLU A 364 10.78 -30.60 29.88
N GLN A 365 11.11 -29.95 28.76
CA GLN A 365 12.48 -29.73 28.30
C GLN A 365 13.11 -28.44 28.81
N ALA A 366 12.36 -27.34 28.89
CA ALA A 366 12.93 -26.04 29.27
C ALA A 366 13.34 -26.03 30.75
N PRO A 367 14.54 -25.54 31.11
CA PRO A 367 14.98 -25.48 32.49
C PRO A 367 14.19 -24.44 33.29
N GLY A 368 14.17 -24.60 34.61
CA GLY A 368 13.45 -23.71 35.51
C GLY A 368 12.00 -24.13 35.78
N ASN A 369 11.40 -23.47 36.78
CA ASN A 369 10.04 -23.79 37.24
C ASN A 369 8.97 -22.80 36.75
N HIS A 370 9.40 -21.64 36.22
CA HIS A 370 8.53 -20.57 35.74
C HIS A 370 9.00 -20.17 34.34
N LEU A 371 8.17 -20.45 33.34
CA LEU A 371 8.45 -20.21 31.94
C LEU A 371 7.51 -19.13 31.41
N LEU A 372 8.05 -18.25 30.57
CA LEU A 372 7.29 -17.30 29.77
C LEU A 372 7.25 -17.82 28.33
N LEU A 373 6.05 -18.03 27.78
CA LEU A 373 5.86 -18.52 26.41
C LEU A 373 5.12 -17.46 25.57
N PRO A 374 5.83 -16.59 24.84
CA PRO A 374 5.21 -15.62 23.93
C PRO A 374 4.81 -16.29 22.61
N ILE A 375 3.53 -16.20 22.26
CA ILE A 375 3.00 -16.55 20.94
C ILE A 375 2.60 -15.24 20.27
N ILE A 376 3.32 -14.84 19.22
CA ILE A 376 3.23 -13.51 18.63
C ILE A 376 3.04 -13.65 17.12
N LEU A 377 2.01 -13.03 16.55
CA LEU A 377 1.73 -13.10 15.12
C LEU A 377 0.71 -12.04 14.71
N ASP A 378 0.59 -11.86 13.41
CA ASP A 378 -0.44 -11.02 12.80
C ASP A 378 -1.84 -11.52 13.17
N GLY A 379 -2.70 -10.57 13.48
CA GLY A 379 -4.05 -10.82 13.93
C GLY A 379 -5.07 -10.83 12.81
N GLU A 380 -4.72 -10.51 11.56
CA GLU A 380 -5.64 -10.64 10.42
C GLU A 380 -5.25 -11.68 9.37
N ASN A 381 -3.96 -11.82 9.06
CA ASN A 381 -3.47 -12.64 7.96
C ASN A 381 -3.94 -14.12 7.95
N PRO A 382 -3.96 -14.86 9.08
CA PRO A 382 -4.26 -16.29 9.01
C PRO A 382 -5.72 -16.61 8.64
N TRP A 383 -6.67 -15.78 9.07
CA TRP A 383 -8.06 -16.20 9.24
C TRP A 383 -8.85 -16.35 7.95
N GLU A 384 -8.40 -15.78 6.84
CA GLU A 384 -8.99 -16.05 5.53
C GLU A 384 -8.69 -17.46 5.03
N HIS A 385 -7.59 -18.07 5.47
CA HIS A 385 -7.22 -19.42 5.04
C HIS A 385 -7.95 -20.52 5.80
N TYR A 386 -8.54 -20.20 6.95
CA TYR A 386 -9.37 -21.13 7.72
C TYR A 386 -10.78 -21.14 7.17
N TYR A 387 -11.34 -22.34 6.96
CA TYR A 387 -12.68 -22.52 6.40
C TYR A 387 -13.79 -21.80 7.19
N ASP A 388 -13.64 -21.69 8.51
CA ASP A 388 -14.59 -21.04 9.43
C ASP A 388 -14.07 -19.73 10.04
N GLY A 389 -12.97 -19.18 9.51
CA GLY A 389 -12.34 -17.98 10.07
C GLY A 389 -11.52 -18.21 11.35
N GLY A 390 -11.19 -19.46 11.72
CA GLY A 390 -10.31 -19.76 12.85
C GLY A 390 -11.04 -20.09 14.15
N GLU A 391 -12.28 -19.65 14.30
CA GLU A 391 -13.37 -20.56 14.63
C GLU A 391 -13.14 -21.66 15.69
N GLN A 392 -13.26 -22.88 15.16
CA GLN A 392 -13.13 -24.13 15.90
C GLN A 392 -11.73 -24.31 16.50
N PHE A 393 -10.69 -23.84 15.81
CA PHE A 393 -9.32 -23.93 16.30
C PHE A 393 -9.10 -23.05 17.53
N LEU A 394 -9.39 -21.75 17.45
CA LEU A 394 -9.17 -20.81 18.55
C LEU A 394 -10.08 -21.13 19.75
N SER A 395 -11.36 -21.45 19.52
CA SER A 395 -12.26 -21.86 20.61
C SER A 395 -11.85 -23.19 21.25
N GLY A 396 -11.30 -24.13 20.48
CA GLY A 396 -10.73 -25.38 21.00
C GLY A 396 -9.48 -25.13 21.84
N LEU A 397 -8.56 -24.29 21.35
CA LEU A 397 -7.35 -23.90 22.05
C LEU A 397 -7.67 -23.16 23.35
N TYR A 398 -8.59 -22.20 23.32
CA TYR A 398 -9.01 -21.42 24.49
C TYR A 398 -9.66 -22.32 25.55
N ARG A 399 -10.50 -23.28 25.15
CA ARG A 399 -11.02 -24.31 26.08
C ARG A 399 -9.92 -25.18 26.67
N ALA A 400 -8.88 -25.51 25.92
CA ALA A 400 -7.75 -26.29 26.43
C ALA A 400 -6.95 -25.49 27.47
N LEU A 401 -6.71 -24.19 27.20
CA LEU A 401 -5.99 -23.29 28.10
C LEU A 401 -6.79 -22.93 29.36
N ASP A 402 -8.10 -22.76 29.26
CA ASP A 402 -8.99 -22.42 30.39
C ASP A 402 -9.06 -23.53 31.45
N LYS A 403 -8.70 -24.78 31.10
CA LYS A 403 -8.54 -25.87 32.08
C LYS A 403 -7.40 -25.61 33.08
N GLY A 404 -6.44 -24.75 32.74
CA GLY A 404 -5.31 -24.39 33.60
C GLY A 404 -4.20 -25.43 33.70
N THR A 405 -4.34 -26.61 33.11
CA THR A 405 -3.34 -27.68 33.18
C THR A 405 -3.12 -28.35 31.82
N ILE A 406 -1.86 -28.47 31.40
CA ILE A 406 -1.44 -29.21 30.21
C ILE A 406 -0.32 -30.17 30.61
N GLY A 407 -0.54 -31.47 30.41
CA GLY A 407 0.38 -32.49 30.90
C GLY A 407 0.56 -32.37 32.42
N GLN A 408 1.81 -32.20 32.86
CA GLN A 408 2.16 -31.99 34.27
C GLN A 408 2.39 -30.51 34.64
N ALA A 409 2.10 -29.58 33.73
CA ALA A 409 2.34 -28.16 33.92
C ALA A 409 1.06 -27.39 34.22
N LEU A 410 1.16 -26.41 35.12
CA LEU A 410 0.15 -25.37 35.28
C LEU A 410 0.36 -24.36 34.15
N VAL A 411 -0.65 -24.16 33.30
CA VAL A 411 -0.59 -23.22 32.18
C VAL A 411 -1.62 -22.15 32.39
N THR A 412 -1.18 -20.90 32.45
CA THR A 412 -2.05 -19.73 32.59
C THR A 412 -1.76 -18.77 31.44
N THR A 413 -2.82 -18.17 30.88
CA THR A 413 -2.64 -17.05 29.96
C THR A 413 -2.53 -15.75 30.74
N ASP A 414 -1.66 -14.84 30.31
CA ASP A 414 -1.55 -13.49 30.89
C ASP A 414 -1.28 -12.45 29.79
N THR A 415 -1.40 -11.17 30.14
CA THR A 415 -0.87 -10.09 29.30
C THR A 415 0.64 -9.98 29.49
N ILE A 416 1.35 -9.44 28.52
CA ILE A 416 2.82 -9.35 28.60
C ILE A 416 3.23 -8.46 29.79
N SER A 417 2.57 -7.32 30.00
CA SER A 417 2.86 -6.46 31.16
C SER A 417 2.66 -7.18 32.49
N ASN A 418 1.57 -7.94 32.63
CA ASN A 418 1.32 -8.69 33.86
C ASN A 418 2.34 -9.80 34.08
N ALA A 419 2.70 -10.51 33.01
CA ALA A 419 3.70 -11.57 33.07
C ALA A 419 5.07 -11.02 33.51
N LEU A 420 5.50 -9.90 32.93
CA LEU A 420 6.73 -9.19 33.31
C LEU A 420 6.67 -8.60 34.73
N ALA A 421 5.50 -8.18 35.20
CA ALA A 421 5.31 -7.71 36.57
C ALA A 421 5.42 -8.85 37.61
N ARG A 422 4.89 -10.04 37.28
CA ARG A 422 4.98 -11.24 38.12
C ARG A 422 6.40 -11.82 38.16
N GLN A 423 7.08 -11.81 37.02
CA GLN A 423 8.44 -12.31 36.87
C GLN A 423 9.28 -11.27 36.15
N ARG A 424 9.90 -10.38 36.93
CA ARG A 424 10.78 -9.35 36.39
C ARG A 424 11.98 -9.99 35.70
N PRO A 425 12.39 -9.51 34.51
CA PRO A 425 13.58 -10.00 33.84
C PRO A 425 14.80 -9.71 34.71
N THR A 426 15.67 -10.71 34.85
CA THR A 426 16.93 -10.60 35.61
C THR A 426 18.16 -10.79 34.72
N ARG A 427 17.99 -11.44 33.57
CA ARG A 427 19.07 -11.67 32.61
C ARG A 427 19.20 -10.48 31.67
N ARG A 428 20.41 -9.95 31.56
CA ARG A 428 20.73 -8.85 30.66
C ARG A 428 21.36 -9.38 29.38
N LEU A 429 21.02 -8.78 28.24
CA LEU A 429 21.72 -8.96 26.99
C LEU A 429 22.91 -8.00 26.94
N GLU A 430 24.12 -8.54 26.78
CA GLU A 430 25.33 -7.74 26.59
C GLU A 430 25.34 -7.02 25.24
N HIS A 431 24.75 -7.66 24.22
CA HIS A 431 24.60 -7.13 22.88
C HIS A 431 23.20 -7.48 22.35
N LEU A 432 22.49 -6.51 21.80
CA LEU A 432 21.23 -6.74 21.09
C LEU A 432 21.51 -6.75 19.58
N HIS A 433 21.25 -7.88 18.93
CA HIS A 433 21.38 -8.01 17.49
C HIS A 433 20.39 -7.09 16.77
N SER A 434 20.81 -6.51 15.63
CA SER A 434 19.97 -5.64 14.81
C SER A 434 19.32 -6.44 13.68
N GLY A 435 18.00 -6.49 13.63
CA GLY A 435 17.26 -7.21 12.60
C GLY A 435 15.76 -7.23 12.88
N SER A 436 15.02 -7.91 12.01
CA SER A 436 13.58 -8.13 12.11
C SER A 436 13.23 -9.57 12.52
N TRP A 437 11.94 -9.85 12.67
CA TRP A 437 11.46 -11.22 12.87
C TRP A 437 11.62 -12.14 11.65
N ILE A 438 11.95 -11.60 10.49
CA ILE A 438 12.24 -12.36 9.27
C ILE A 438 13.75 -12.42 9.09
N ASN A 439 14.30 -13.63 9.02
CA ASN A 439 15.73 -13.92 8.81
C ASN A 439 16.72 -13.32 9.86
N ALA A 440 16.22 -12.59 10.85
CA ALA A 440 17.02 -11.80 11.78
C ALA A 440 17.89 -10.74 11.09
N ASP A 441 17.36 -10.12 10.03
CA ASP A 441 17.97 -9.02 9.28
C ASP A 441 16.88 -8.06 8.74
N PHE A 442 17.28 -7.09 7.90
CA PHE A 442 16.38 -6.09 7.28
C PHE A 442 16.23 -6.27 5.76
N GLY A 443 16.62 -7.44 5.22
CA GLY A 443 16.74 -7.64 3.77
C GLY A 443 15.44 -7.54 2.99
N ILE A 444 14.28 -7.65 3.65
CA ILE A 444 12.95 -7.51 3.03
C ILE A 444 12.60 -6.05 2.71
N TRP A 445 13.15 -5.08 3.44
CA TRP A 445 12.77 -3.66 3.29
C TRP A 445 13.91 -2.80 2.74
N LEU A 446 15.05 -3.41 2.43
CA LEU A 446 16.25 -2.73 1.93
C LEU A 446 17.17 -3.74 1.25
N GLY A 447 17.61 -3.41 0.04
CA GLY A 447 18.63 -4.17 -0.67
C GLY A 447 18.34 -4.27 -2.16
N HIS A 448 17.07 -4.44 -2.54
CA HIS A 448 16.69 -4.46 -3.94
C HIS A 448 16.78 -3.06 -4.56
N GLN A 449 16.89 -3.00 -5.88
CA GLN A 449 16.98 -1.74 -6.61
C GLN A 449 15.75 -0.85 -6.36
N GLU A 450 14.56 -1.47 -6.33
CA GLU A 450 13.29 -0.79 -6.05
C GLU A 450 13.28 -0.22 -4.61
N ASP A 451 13.66 -1.01 -3.61
CA ASP A 451 13.76 -0.56 -2.21
C ASP A 451 14.71 0.62 -2.07
N ASN A 452 15.92 0.47 -2.61
CA ASN A 452 16.96 1.48 -2.47
C ASN A 452 16.54 2.78 -3.15
N ARG A 453 15.84 2.71 -4.30
CA ARG A 453 15.27 3.89 -4.93
C ARG A 453 14.17 4.51 -4.07
N GLY A 454 13.32 3.72 -3.43
CA GLY A 454 12.32 4.22 -2.47
C GLY A 454 12.95 5.00 -1.33
N TRP A 455 13.99 4.46 -0.72
CA TRP A 455 14.74 5.14 0.35
C TRP A 455 15.43 6.43 -0.12
N ASP A 456 16.00 6.45 -1.32
CA ASP A 456 16.56 7.67 -1.92
C ASP A 456 15.49 8.75 -2.06
N LEU A 457 14.29 8.38 -2.51
CA LEU A 457 13.17 9.32 -2.67
C LEU A 457 12.67 9.88 -1.33
N ILE A 458 12.59 9.04 -0.28
CA ILE A 458 12.28 9.49 1.09
C ILE A 458 13.33 10.50 1.54
N LYS A 459 14.62 10.18 1.37
CA LYS A 459 15.73 11.04 1.79
C LYS A 459 15.68 12.40 1.08
N GLU A 460 15.55 12.41 -0.24
CA GLU A 460 15.45 13.64 -1.05
C GLU A 460 14.25 14.50 -0.60
N THR A 461 13.09 13.88 -0.42
CA THR A 461 11.86 14.56 0.02
C THR A 461 12.00 15.14 1.43
N ARG A 462 12.57 14.35 2.36
CA ARG A 462 12.82 14.78 3.73
C ARG A 462 13.79 15.96 3.80
N GLN A 463 14.89 15.91 3.05
CA GLN A 463 15.85 17.02 2.99
C GLN A 463 15.15 18.31 2.59
N ARG A 464 14.30 18.25 1.57
CA ARG A 464 13.53 19.41 1.13
C ARG A 464 12.52 19.88 2.18
N LEU A 465 11.82 18.96 2.85
CA LEU A 465 10.87 19.32 3.89
C LEU A 465 11.54 20.03 5.07
N VAL A 466 12.70 19.53 5.52
CA VAL A 466 13.47 20.15 6.61
C VAL A 466 13.86 21.60 6.29
N GLU A 467 14.24 21.90 5.04
CA GLU A 467 14.62 23.26 4.62
C GLU A 467 13.47 24.26 4.71
N VAL A 468 12.23 23.82 4.48
CA VAL A 468 11.08 24.71 4.35
C VAL A 468 10.12 24.66 5.53
N ALA A 469 10.16 23.61 6.36
CA ALA A 469 9.18 23.34 7.41
C ALA A 469 8.95 24.53 8.36
N ASP A 470 10.02 25.22 8.79
CA ASP A 470 9.94 26.36 9.70
C ASP A 470 9.26 27.60 9.08
N SER A 471 9.17 27.66 7.75
CA SER A 471 8.51 28.74 7.01
C SER A 471 7.03 28.46 6.70
N LEU A 472 6.57 27.22 6.88
CA LEU A 472 5.21 26.83 6.58
C LEU A 472 4.25 27.22 7.71
N ALA A 473 2.97 27.44 7.36
CA ALA A 473 1.93 27.53 8.36
C ALA A 473 1.89 26.24 9.21
N PRO A 474 1.63 26.30 10.53
CA PRO A 474 1.72 25.14 11.41
C PRO A 474 0.94 23.91 10.93
N ASP A 475 -0.24 24.11 10.36
CA ASP A 475 -1.10 23.01 9.87
C ASP A 475 -0.55 22.38 8.59
N ALA A 476 0.02 23.21 7.70
CA ALA A 476 0.70 22.76 6.49
C ALA A 476 1.98 21.98 6.82
N ALA A 477 2.77 22.47 7.77
CA ALA A 477 3.96 21.77 8.28
C ALA A 477 3.59 20.41 8.89
N ARG A 478 2.60 20.37 9.79
CA ARG A 478 2.14 19.10 10.39
C ARG A 478 1.66 18.12 9.34
N GLY A 479 0.84 18.58 8.39
CA GLY A 479 0.38 17.74 7.29
C GLY A 479 1.55 17.22 6.44
N ALA A 480 2.53 18.06 6.08
CA ALA A 480 3.67 17.65 5.28
C ALA A 480 4.54 16.59 6.00
N TRP A 481 4.76 16.76 7.31
CA TRP A 481 5.44 15.74 8.12
C TRP A 481 4.65 14.44 8.21
N SER A 482 3.33 14.50 8.37
CA SER A 482 2.48 13.29 8.37
C SER A 482 2.54 12.53 7.04
N GLU A 483 2.57 13.23 5.90
CA GLU A 483 2.72 12.58 4.58
C GLU A 483 4.11 11.93 4.43
N LEU A 484 5.17 12.59 4.91
CA LEU A 484 6.51 11.97 4.91
C LEU A 484 6.51 10.70 5.78
N TYR A 485 5.98 10.78 7.00
CA TYR A 485 5.91 9.62 7.89
C TYR A 485 5.07 8.48 7.33
N ALA A 486 3.98 8.78 6.60
CA ALA A 486 3.22 7.78 5.88
C ALA A 486 4.07 7.09 4.81
N ALA A 487 4.88 7.83 4.05
CA ALA A 487 5.81 7.28 3.05
C ALA A 487 6.94 6.43 3.66
N GLU A 488 7.26 6.61 4.94
CA GLU A 488 8.27 5.81 5.67
C GLU A 488 7.77 4.41 6.10
N GLY A 489 6.48 4.12 5.95
CA GLY A 489 5.88 2.85 6.33
C GLY A 489 6.53 1.64 5.65
N SER A 490 6.67 0.53 6.38
CA SER A 490 7.33 -0.68 5.87
C SER A 490 6.56 -1.35 4.73
N ASP A 491 5.25 -1.15 4.66
CA ASP A 491 4.35 -1.80 3.71
C ASP A 491 4.69 -1.51 2.25
N TRP A 492 5.22 -0.32 1.94
CA TRP A 492 5.60 0.03 0.57
C TRP A 492 6.74 -0.85 0.07
N PHE A 493 7.72 -1.08 0.95
CA PHE A 493 8.92 -1.84 0.65
C PHE A 493 8.66 -3.35 0.64
N TRP A 494 7.64 -3.83 1.34
CA TRP A 494 7.22 -5.23 1.28
C TRP A 494 6.85 -5.69 -0.14
N TRP A 495 6.37 -4.78 -1.00
CA TRP A 495 5.94 -5.10 -2.36
C TRP A 495 6.99 -4.76 -3.43
N TYR A 496 8.09 -4.16 -3.04
CA TYR A 496 9.22 -3.89 -3.93
C TYR A 496 10.14 -5.13 -4.00
N GLY A 497 10.87 -5.25 -5.11
CA GLY A 497 11.68 -6.43 -5.39
C GLY A 497 10.85 -7.64 -5.86
N ASP A 498 11.43 -8.82 -5.69
CA ASP A 498 10.95 -10.13 -6.16
C ASP A 498 10.58 -11.09 -5.03
N ASP A 499 10.61 -10.65 -3.78
CA ASP A 499 10.26 -11.47 -2.61
C ASP A 499 8.76 -11.79 -2.53
N PHE A 500 7.89 -10.84 -2.93
CA PHE A 500 6.44 -10.95 -2.79
C PHE A 500 5.67 -10.40 -4.00
N GLU A 501 4.47 -10.95 -4.23
CA GLU A 501 3.60 -10.57 -5.34
C GLU A 501 2.20 -10.17 -4.87
N THR A 502 1.60 -9.20 -5.56
CA THR A 502 0.20 -8.79 -5.34
C THR A 502 -0.37 -8.13 -6.60
N ASP A 503 -1.66 -8.33 -6.84
CA ASP A 503 -2.42 -7.64 -7.90
C ASP A 503 -2.49 -6.11 -7.68
N TYR A 504 -2.13 -5.63 -6.49
CA TYR A 504 -2.17 -4.23 -6.08
C TYR A 504 -0.79 -3.54 -6.10
N LYS A 505 0.27 -4.17 -6.64
CA LYS A 505 1.66 -3.63 -6.58
C LYS A 505 1.73 -2.21 -7.16
N ALA A 506 1.05 -1.98 -8.27
CA ALA A 506 0.94 -0.66 -8.89
C ALA A 506 0.23 0.39 -8.03
N GLU A 507 -0.76 -0.03 -7.23
CA GLU A 507 -1.49 0.87 -6.34
C GLU A 507 -0.67 1.21 -5.10
N PHE A 508 0.08 0.26 -4.53
CA PHE A 508 1.01 0.52 -3.42
C PHE A 508 2.10 1.52 -3.82
N ASP A 509 2.75 1.33 -4.96
CA ASP A 509 3.73 2.29 -5.49
C ASP A 509 3.10 3.67 -5.76
N ARG A 510 1.89 3.70 -6.33
CA ARG A 510 1.18 4.95 -6.56
C ARG A 510 0.92 5.69 -5.25
N LEU A 511 0.47 5.00 -4.20
CA LEU A 511 0.22 5.59 -2.88
C LEU A 511 1.51 6.10 -2.22
N PHE A 512 2.57 5.29 -2.22
CA PHE A 512 3.89 5.68 -1.73
C PHE A 512 4.36 7.00 -2.38
N ARG A 513 4.33 7.08 -3.72
CA ARG A 513 4.70 8.30 -4.45
C ARG A 513 3.73 9.45 -4.21
N THR A 514 2.45 9.16 -4.00
CA THR A 514 1.44 10.19 -3.69
C THR A 514 1.75 10.86 -2.36
N HIS A 515 2.11 10.11 -1.32
CA HIS A 515 2.55 10.68 -0.05
C HIS A 515 3.77 11.61 -0.22
N LEU A 516 4.79 11.16 -0.95
CA LEU A 516 5.96 12.01 -1.25
C LEU A 516 5.57 13.29 -1.99
N ARG A 517 4.67 13.21 -2.99
CA ARG A 517 4.17 14.38 -3.71
C ARG A 517 3.36 15.31 -2.81
N ASN A 518 2.56 14.75 -1.90
CA ASN A 518 1.76 15.51 -0.97
C ASN A 518 2.61 16.34 0.00
N VAL A 519 3.84 15.90 0.32
CA VAL A 519 4.81 16.72 1.07
C VAL A 519 5.06 18.06 0.35
N PHE A 520 5.38 18.02 -0.94
CA PHE A 520 5.62 19.23 -1.75
C PHE A 520 4.36 20.08 -1.89
N LEU A 521 3.22 19.44 -2.16
CA LEU A 521 1.94 20.14 -2.30
C LEU A 521 1.57 20.91 -1.01
N ARG A 522 1.71 20.26 0.15
CA ARG A 522 1.46 20.90 1.45
C ARG A 522 2.48 21.98 1.77
N ALA A 523 3.70 21.86 1.26
CA ALA A 523 4.71 22.92 1.35
C ALA A 523 4.48 24.07 0.34
N GLY A 524 3.46 24.01 -0.51
CA GLY A 524 3.22 25.01 -1.56
C GLY A 524 4.27 24.99 -2.68
N LEU A 525 4.95 23.86 -2.86
CA LEU A 525 6.01 23.66 -3.85
C LEU A 525 5.53 22.74 -4.99
N PRO A 526 6.06 22.91 -6.21
CA PRO A 526 5.86 21.93 -7.27
C PRO A 526 6.55 20.62 -6.89
N ALA A 527 5.83 19.50 -7.00
CA ALA A 527 6.42 18.18 -6.79
C ALA A 527 7.38 17.83 -7.95
N PRO A 528 8.57 17.25 -7.67
CA PRO A 528 9.49 16.83 -8.71
C PRO A 528 8.88 15.81 -9.68
N ASP A 529 9.17 15.97 -10.98
CA ASP A 529 8.60 15.13 -12.04
C ASP A 529 8.88 13.63 -11.86
N TYR A 530 10.04 13.29 -11.27
CA TYR A 530 10.42 11.89 -11.07
C TYR A 530 9.47 11.12 -10.13
N LEU A 531 8.71 11.81 -9.27
CA LEU A 531 7.70 11.19 -8.43
C LEU A 531 6.45 10.74 -9.22
N ASN A 532 6.33 11.11 -10.50
CA ASN A 532 5.28 10.60 -11.37
C ASN A 532 5.63 9.24 -11.99
N HIS A 533 6.89 8.80 -11.91
CA HIS A 533 7.34 7.53 -12.46
C HIS A 533 7.26 6.41 -11.41
N PRO A 534 6.64 5.26 -11.74
CA PRO A 534 6.68 4.08 -10.88
C PRO A 534 8.10 3.62 -10.57
N LEU A 535 8.30 3.05 -9.38
CA LEU A 535 9.58 2.45 -8.98
C LEU A 535 9.77 1.06 -9.57
N PHE A 536 8.67 0.35 -9.81
CA PHE A 536 8.68 -1.00 -10.37
C PHE A 536 8.56 -0.99 -11.90
N GLY A 537 9.25 -1.94 -12.52
CA GLY A 537 9.32 -2.07 -13.97
C GLY A 537 10.34 -1.10 -14.58
N LEU A 538 11.45 -1.66 -15.09
CA LEU A 538 12.15 -1.03 -16.20
C LEU A 538 11.10 -0.75 -17.30
N PRO A 539 11.23 0.36 -18.05
CA PRO A 539 10.17 0.84 -18.94
C PRO A 539 9.72 -0.29 -19.86
N GLU A 540 8.54 -0.85 -19.62
CA GLU A 540 7.89 -1.64 -20.67
C GLU A 540 7.71 -0.67 -21.85
N PRO A 541 8.13 -1.07 -23.06
CA PRO A 541 7.77 -0.29 -24.22
C PRO A 541 6.25 -0.23 -24.21
N HIS A 542 5.71 0.97 -24.03
CA HIS A 542 4.36 1.26 -24.47
C HIS A 542 4.22 0.67 -25.88
N PRO A 543 3.06 0.13 -26.28
CA PRO A 543 2.82 -0.22 -27.67
C PRO A 543 2.75 1.07 -28.49
N SER A 544 3.88 1.73 -28.64
CA SER A 544 4.12 2.79 -29.58
C SER A 544 4.74 2.14 -30.80
N HIS A 545 4.09 2.33 -31.94
CA HIS A 545 4.72 2.01 -33.21
C HIS A 545 5.60 3.19 -33.60
N ASP A 546 6.85 2.92 -33.95
CA ASP A 546 7.72 3.93 -34.54
C ASP A 546 7.20 4.31 -35.94
N PRO A 547 7.41 5.55 -36.40
CA PRO A 547 7.15 5.92 -37.78
C PRO A 547 8.00 5.04 -38.71
N VAL A 548 7.49 4.69 -39.88
CA VAL A 548 8.19 3.81 -40.84
C VAL A 548 8.53 4.52 -42.16
N CYS A 549 8.09 5.76 -42.33
CA CYS A 549 8.45 6.65 -43.43
C CYS A 549 8.45 8.12 -42.98
N LEU A 550 8.96 9.01 -43.83
CA LEU A 550 8.81 10.44 -43.61
C LEU A 550 7.35 10.85 -43.90
N LEU A 551 6.88 11.88 -43.21
CA LEU A 551 5.53 12.43 -43.35
C LEU A 551 5.59 13.86 -43.91
N GLU A 552 4.62 14.22 -44.73
CA GLU A 552 4.37 15.59 -45.18
C GLU A 552 2.87 15.94 -45.05
N PRO A 553 2.32 16.00 -43.83
CA PRO A 553 0.91 16.29 -43.63
C PRO A 553 0.62 17.78 -43.83
N THR A 554 -0.59 18.08 -44.32
CA THR A 554 -1.12 19.45 -44.38
C THR A 554 -1.77 19.78 -43.05
N ILE A 555 -1.24 20.76 -42.32
CA ILE A 555 -1.73 21.13 -40.98
C ILE A 555 -3.00 21.98 -41.09
N ASP A 556 -4.12 21.35 -41.43
CA ASP A 556 -5.43 21.99 -41.60
C ASP A 556 -6.50 21.48 -40.62
N GLY A 557 -6.15 20.51 -39.76
CA GLY A 557 -7.02 19.94 -38.74
C GLY A 557 -7.97 18.86 -39.30
N LEU A 558 -7.74 18.37 -40.52
CA LEU A 558 -8.50 17.30 -41.17
C LEU A 558 -7.54 16.21 -41.66
N VAL A 559 -8.02 14.95 -41.66
CA VAL A 559 -7.36 13.90 -42.45
C VAL A 559 -7.92 14.00 -43.87
N THR A 560 -7.28 14.83 -44.71
CA THR A 560 -7.79 15.13 -46.05
C THR A 560 -7.55 13.99 -47.04
N ASN A 561 -6.50 13.20 -46.79
CA ASN A 561 -6.13 12.05 -47.60
C ASN A 561 -5.73 10.86 -46.72
N PHE A 562 -6.11 9.65 -47.12
CA PHE A 562 -5.75 8.40 -46.44
C PHE A 562 -4.23 8.22 -46.26
N PHE A 563 -3.44 8.74 -47.20
CA PHE A 563 -1.97 8.59 -47.18
C PHE A 563 -1.25 9.59 -46.28
N GLU A 564 -1.92 10.64 -45.81
CA GLU A 564 -1.32 11.79 -45.12
C GLU A 564 -0.58 11.42 -43.82
N TRP A 565 -1.13 10.46 -43.08
CA TRP A 565 -0.58 9.93 -41.83
C TRP A 565 -0.19 8.45 -41.95
N ARG A 566 -0.15 7.91 -43.18
CA ARG A 566 0.18 6.50 -43.39
C ARG A 566 1.66 6.28 -43.10
N GLY A 567 1.95 5.36 -42.18
CA GLY A 567 3.32 5.11 -41.73
C GLY A 567 3.78 6.01 -40.58
N ALA A 568 2.88 6.82 -40.01
CA ALA A 568 3.12 7.54 -38.78
C ALA A 568 3.31 6.59 -37.59
N GLY A 569 4.11 7.03 -36.63
CA GLY A 569 4.15 6.41 -35.33
C GLY A 569 2.87 6.71 -34.54
N SER A 570 2.59 5.89 -33.52
CA SER A 570 1.40 6.08 -32.69
C SER A 570 1.69 5.79 -31.22
N ILE A 571 0.94 6.42 -30.33
CA ILE A 571 0.91 6.15 -28.89
C ILE A 571 -0.51 5.68 -28.58
N ASP A 572 -0.67 4.57 -27.87
CA ASP A 572 -2.00 4.19 -27.35
C ASP A 572 -2.38 5.09 -26.17
N PRO A 573 -3.44 5.93 -26.27
CA PRO A 573 -3.88 6.78 -25.19
C PRO A 573 -4.69 6.03 -24.12
N ALA A 574 -4.96 4.72 -24.30
CA ALA A 574 -5.65 3.92 -23.30
C ALA A 574 -4.84 3.84 -21.99
N PRO A 575 -5.49 3.91 -20.81
CA PRO A 575 -4.80 3.66 -19.56
C PRO A 575 -4.31 2.20 -19.52
N PRO A 576 -3.11 1.92 -18.99
CA PRO A 576 -2.69 0.54 -18.76
C PRO A 576 -3.71 -0.14 -17.85
N LEU A 577 -3.87 -1.45 -18.03
CA LEU A 577 -4.82 -2.31 -17.30
C LEU A 577 -4.51 -2.35 -15.78
N GLY A 578 -4.80 -1.26 -15.07
CA GLY A 578 -4.52 -1.10 -13.64
C GLY A 578 -4.57 0.35 -13.14
N ALA A 579 -4.42 1.35 -14.00
CA ALA A 579 -4.52 2.77 -13.61
C ALA A 579 -5.99 3.24 -13.70
N MET A 580 -6.82 2.82 -12.75
CA MET A 580 -8.27 3.00 -12.81
C MET A 580 -8.81 4.34 -12.27
N TRP A 581 -7.95 5.37 -12.21
CA TRP A 581 -8.27 6.64 -11.54
C TRP A 581 -8.57 7.82 -12.46
N LYS A 582 -8.62 7.64 -13.79
CA LYS A 582 -9.13 8.68 -14.70
C LYS A 582 -10.23 8.11 -15.60
N SER A 583 -11.46 8.51 -15.32
CA SER A 583 -12.70 8.01 -15.95
C SER A 583 -13.01 8.59 -17.34
N SER A 584 -12.09 9.34 -17.96
CA SER A 584 -12.30 9.86 -19.31
C SER A 584 -11.04 9.77 -20.17
N ARG A 585 -11.17 9.16 -21.35
CA ARG A 585 -10.13 9.10 -22.39
C ARG A 585 -10.26 10.37 -23.24
N LEU A 586 -9.34 11.33 -23.05
CA LEU A 586 -9.36 12.63 -23.76
C LEU A 586 -9.10 12.47 -25.27
N PHE A 587 -8.22 11.54 -25.64
CA PHE A 587 -7.86 11.26 -27.04
C PHE A 587 -8.15 9.81 -27.43
N ALA A 588 -8.77 9.63 -28.58
CA ALA A 588 -9.00 8.32 -29.19
C ALA A 588 -7.74 7.77 -29.88
N TYR A 589 -6.89 8.64 -30.41
CA TYR A 589 -5.63 8.29 -31.08
C TYR A 589 -4.61 9.42 -30.92
N LEU A 590 -3.34 9.03 -30.79
CA LEU A 590 -2.19 9.94 -30.76
C LEU A 590 -1.19 9.45 -31.80
N GLY A 591 -1.01 10.23 -32.86
CA GLY A 591 -0.04 9.98 -33.92
C GLY A 591 1.14 10.94 -33.85
N PHE A 592 2.31 10.50 -34.31
CA PHE A 592 3.49 11.35 -34.43
C PHE A 592 4.35 10.90 -35.63
N GLY A 593 5.17 11.81 -36.14
CA GLY A 593 6.14 11.49 -37.18
C GLY A 593 6.95 12.70 -37.60
N PHE A 594 7.71 12.58 -38.67
CA PHE A 594 8.74 13.56 -39.03
C PHE A 594 8.89 13.73 -40.53
N SER A 595 9.27 14.94 -40.95
CA SER A 595 10.03 15.18 -42.18
C SER A 595 11.51 15.38 -41.82
N LEU A 596 12.35 15.71 -42.80
CA LEU A 596 13.75 16.08 -42.53
C LEU A 596 13.90 17.40 -41.75
N ASP A 597 12.86 18.23 -41.71
CA ASP A 597 12.91 19.57 -41.11
C ASP A 597 11.90 19.79 -39.98
N ARG A 598 10.91 18.90 -39.80
CA ARG A 598 9.79 19.09 -38.87
C ARG A 598 9.42 17.82 -38.11
N LEU A 599 8.95 18.03 -36.88
CA LEU A 599 8.22 17.07 -36.07
C LEU A 599 6.71 17.36 -36.20
N PHE A 600 5.92 16.30 -36.40
CA PHE A 600 4.47 16.37 -36.54
C PHE A 600 3.77 15.58 -35.43
N LEU A 601 2.66 16.11 -34.91
CA LEU A 601 1.74 15.40 -34.02
C LEU A 601 0.30 15.45 -34.55
N ARG A 602 -0.43 14.37 -34.35
CA ARG A 602 -1.86 14.25 -34.62
C ARG A 602 -2.59 13.77 -33.37
N LEU A 603 -3.64 14.46 -32.98
CA LEU A 603 -4.45 14.14 -31.81
C LEU A 603 -5.91 14.01 -32.24
N ASP A 604 -6.45 12.79 -32.15
CA ASP A 604 -7.85 12.53 -32.43
C ASP A 604 -8.62 12.64 -31.11
N GLN A 605 -9.48 13.65 -31.03
CA GLN A 605 -10.18 14.02 -29.80
C GLN A 605 -11.36 13.09 -29.53
N ASN A 606 -11.73 12.97 -28.25
CA ASN A 606 -12.99 12.38 -27.82
C ASN A 606 -13.94 13.50 -27.37
N ASP A 607 -14.85 13.92 -28.25
CA ASP A 607 -15.67 15.13 -28.07
C ASP A 607 -16.43 15.17 -26.73
N GLU A 608 -16.98 14.04 -26.27
CA GLU A 608 -17.72 13.95 -24.98
C GLU A 608 -16.86 14.27 -23.74
N ALA A 609 -15.56 13.95 -23.80
CA ALA A 609 -14.62 14.21 -22.71
C ALA A 609 -14.03 15.62 -22.80
N MET A 610 -13.86 16.13 -24.02
CA MET A 610 -13.23 17.41 -24.31
C MET A 610 -14.17 18.60 -24.08
N ASP A 611 -15.49 18.43 -24.28
CA ASP A 611 -16.49 19.46 -24.01
C ASP A 611 -16.61 19.83 -22.51
N LYS A 612 -16.06 19.01 -21.62
CA LYS A 612 -16.03 19.25 -20.17
C LYS A 612 -14.82 20.07 -19.71
N LEU A 613 -13.87 20.36 -20.61
CA LEU A 613 -12.65 21.11 -20.32
C LEU A 613 -12.83 22.58 -20.72
N HIS A 614 -12.88 23.47 -19.72
CA HIS A 614 -12.88 24.92 -19.90
C HIS A 614 -11.47 25.48 -19.66
N ASP A 615 -10.98 26.38 -20.52
CA ASP A 615 -9.66 27.02 -20.40
C ASP A 615 -8.47 26.03 -20.32
N ALA A 616 -8.57 24.93 -21.06
CA ALA A 616 -7.49 23.95 -21.15
C ALA A 616 -6.48 24.28 -22.26
N ALA A 617 -5.22 23.91 -22.04
CA ALA A 617 -4.13 24.03 -23.00
C ALA A 617 -3.39 22.69 -23.15
N ILE A 618 -2.81 22.48 -24.32
CA ILE A 618 -1.93 21.36 -24.59
C ILE A 618 -0.48 21.87 -24.54
N GLU A 619 0.35 21.14 -23.81
CA GLU A 619 1.79 21.33 -23.79
C GLU A 619 2.49 20.10 -24.40
N ALA A 620 3.19 20.28 -25.52
CA ALA A 620 4.08 19.26 -26.06
C ALA A 620 5.50 19.48 -25.49
N HIS A 621 5.90 18.60 -24.57
CA HIS A 621 7.20 18.65 -23.90
C HIS A 621 8.22 17.85 -24.71
N VAL A 622 9.35 18.46 -25.03
CA VAL A 622 10.47 17.86 -25.75
C VAL A 622 11.74 18.01 -24.92
N LEU A 623 12.28 16.89 -24.47
CA LEU A 623 13.49 16.80 -23.66
C LEU A 623 14.65 16.33 -24.54
N THR A 624 15.58 17.24 -24.81
CA THR A 624 16.85 16.90 -25.46
C THR A 624 17.91 16.54 -24.41
N ARG A 625 19.12 16.19 -24.84
CA ARG A 625 20.24 15.92 -23.93
C ARG A 625 20.61 17.13 -23.05
N LEU A 626 20.40 18.35 -23.53
CA LEU A 626 20.94 19.58 -22.92
C LEU A 626 19.87 20.58 -22.51
N THR A 627 18.65 20.48 -23.05
CA THR A 627 17.61 21.51 -22.89
C THR A 627 16.22 20.89 -22.94
N ALA A 628 15.33 21.38 -22.08
CA ALA A 628 13.91 21.06 -22.11
C ALA A 628 13.15 22.17 -22.85
N TYR A 629 12.30 21.76 -23.78
CA TYR A 629 11.38 22.63 -24.51
C TYR A 629 9.94 22.25 -24.17
N LYS A 630 9.05 23.24 -24.15
CA LYS A 630 7.61 22.99 -24.21
C LYS A 630 6.93 23.90 -25.22
N LEU A 631 6.11 23.32 -26.10
CA LEU A 631 5.22 24.07 -26.98
C LEU A 631 3.83 24.11 -26.39
N VAL A 632 3.30 25.31 -26.20
CA VAL A 632 2.00 25.53 -25.58
C VAL A 632 1.02 26.08 -26.61
N PHE A 633 -0.17 25.48 -26.68
CA PHE A 633 -1.28 26.01 -27.46
C PHE A 633 -2.62 25.73 -26.77
N PRO A 634 -3.59 26.67 -26.84
CA PRO A 634 -4.89 26.49 -26.20
C PRO A 634 -5.68 25.39 -26.91
N LEU A 635 -6.51 24.65 -26.17
CA LEU A 635 -7.26 23.53 -26.73
C LEU A 635 -8.36 24.00 -27.69
N GLY A 636 -8.99 25.15 -27.41
CA GLY A 636 -10.04 25.76 -28.22
C GLY A 636 -9.55 26.57 -29.42
N LEU A 637 -8.66 26.02 -30.25
CA LEU A 637 -8.12 26.71 -31.43
C LEU A 637 -9.26 27.08 -32.42
N PRO A 638 -9.45 28.37 -32.76
CA PRO A 638 -10.50 28.79 -33.70
C PRO A 638 -10.06 28.68 -35.19
N ALA A 639 -8.75 28.67 -35.45
CA ALA A 639 -8.11 28.54 -36.76
C ALA A 639 -6.63 28.13 -36.59
N ALA A 640 -5.89 27.96 -37.69
CA ALA A 640 -4.44 27.72 -37.64
C ALA A 640 -3.75 28.82 -36.82
N THR A 641 -3.10 28.42 -35.73
CA THR A 641 -2.50 29.32 -34.73
C THR A 641 -1.05 28.93 -34.49
N ALA A 642 -0.17 29.93 -34.32
CA ALA A 642 1.21 29.69 -33.92
C ALA A 642 1.27 29.23 -32.46
N CYS A 643 2.06 28.19 -32.17
CA CYS A 643 2.29 27.75 -30.78
C CYS A 643 3.34 28.64 -30.12
N THR A 644 3.33 28.73 -28.78
CA THR A 644 4.39 29.43 -28.05
C THR A 644 5.46 28.43 -27.60
N LEU A 645 6.72 28.65 -27.97
CA LEU A 645 7.84 27.84 -27.52
C LEU A 645 8.42 28.40 -26.23
N TRP A 646 8.70 27.50 -25.29
CA TRP A 646 9.41 27.83 -24.06
C TRP A 646 10.65 26.93 -23.93
N SER A 647 11.72 27.46 -23.34
CA SER A 647 12.99 26.74 -23.13
C SER A 647 13.51 26.90 -21.70
N SER A 648 14.14 25.84 -21.16
CA SER A 648 14.84 25.85 -19.87
C SER A 648 16.25 26.47 -19.90
N GLY A 649 16.81 26.75 -21.08
CA GLY A 649 18.20 27.17 -21.26
C GLY A 649 19.24 26.04 -21.12
N GLN A 650 20.48 26.27 -21.57
CA GLN A 650 21.57 25.27 -21.67
C GLN A 650 22.33 25.01 -20.35
N SER A 651 22.06 25.76 -19.28
CA SER A 651 22.73 25.65 -17.98
C SER A 651 21.86 25.03 -16.87
N GLY A 652 20.87 24.22 -17.25
CA GLY A 652 19.83 23.70 -16.36
C GLY A 652 20.27 22.52 -15.48
N GLY A 653 20.59 22.80 -14.21
CA GLY A 653 20.38 21.85 -13.12
C GLY A 653 18.91 21.83 -12.67
N PRO A 654 18.49 20.88 -11.82
CA PRO A 654 17.10 20.78 -11.35
C PRO A 654 16.71 22.04 -10.56
N GLY A 655 15.73 22.82 -11.04
CA GLY A 655 15.13 23.94 -10.28
C GLY A 655 15.06 25.33 -10.94
N MET A 656 15.46 25.52 -12.21
CA MET A 656 15.26 26.80 -12.93
C MET A 656 14.11 26.75 -13.95
N GLY A 657 13.30 27.82 -13.99
CA GLY A 657 12.05 27.91 -14.75
C GLY A 657 12.20 28.12 -16.26
N PHE A 658 11.11 27.89 -16.99
CA PHE A 658 11.01 28.06 -18.45
C PHE A 658 10.94 29.54 -18.84
N SER A 659 11.56 29.89 -19.97
CA SER A 659 11.50 31.23 -20.59
C SER A 659 10.84 31.19 -21.97
N ASP A 660 9.97 32.17 -22.25
CA ASP A 660 9.25 32.32 -23.51
C ASP A 660 10.23 32.67 -24.65
N GLN A 661 10.21 31.88 -25.72
CA GLN A 661 11.05 32.03 -26.92
C GLN A 661 10.26 32.61 -28.11
N GLY A 662 8.97 32.91 -27.92
CA GLY A 662 8.08 33.45 -28.93
C GLY A 662 7.35 32.36 -29.75
N PRO A 663 6.66 32.78 -30.82
CA PRO A 663 5.85 31.89 -31.64
C PRO A 663 6.73 30.91 -32.45
N CYS A 664 6.42 29.62 -32.38
CA CYS A 664 7.11 28.55 -33.07
C CYS A 664 6.14 27.42 -33.42
N GLY A 665 6.24 26.93 -34.66
CA GLY A 665 5.35 25.87 -35.14
C GLY A 665 3.93 26.34 -35.42
N THR A 666 3.12 25.42 -35.95
CA THR A 666 1.74 25.65 -36.36
C THR A 666 0.86 24.56 -35.78
N ALA A 667 -0.21 24.93 -35.08
CA ALA A 667 -1.27 24.03 -34.67
C ALA A 667 -2.59 24.39 -35.35
N CYS A 668 -3.36 23.39 -35.79
CA CYS A 668 -4.70 23.57 -36.35
C CYS A 668 -5.67 22.56 -35.75
N ARG A 669 -6.93 22.98 -35.55
CA ARG A 669 -8.01 22.12 -35.05
C ARG A 669 -9.23 22.24 -35.95
N ARG A 670 -9.68 21.11 -36.49
CA ARG A 670 -11.04 20.94 -37.05
C ARG A 670 -11.62 19.63 -36.51
N THR A 671 -11.57 18.56 -37.29
CA THR A 671 -11.96 17.21 -36.82
C THR A 671 -10.90 16.60 -35.92
N ILE A 672 -9.63 16.85 -36.23
CA ILE A 672 -8.47 16.44 -35.43
C ILE A 672 -7.65 17.67 -35.04
N ILE A 673 -6.70 17.49 -34.12
CA ILE A 673 -5.66 18.50 -33.85
C ILE A 673 -4.38 18.04 -34.53
N GLU A 674 -3.77 18.94 -35.28
CA GLU A 674 -2.47 18.70 -35.92
C GLU A 674 -1.48 19.77 -35.49
N LEU A 675 -0.24 19.37 -35.28
CA LEU A 675 0.88 20.24 -34.91
C LEU A 675 2.07 19.97 -35.83
N ALA A 676 2.73 21.02 -36.30
CA ALA A 676 4.05 20.94 -36.93
C ALA A 676 5.05 21.87 -36.25
N VAL A 677 6.22 21.36 -35.89
CA VAL A 677 7.29 22.12 -35.24
C VAL A 677 8.59 21.96 -36.01
N PRO A 678 9.28 23.07 -36.38
CA PRO A 678 10.61 22.98 -36.98
C PRO A 678 11.62 22.36 -36.02
N LEU A 679 12.30 21.29 -36.43
CA LEU A 679 13.33 20.61 -35.63
C LEU A 679 14.47 21.55 -35.24
N LYS A 680 14.83 22.48 -36.13
CA LYS A 680 15.84 23.51 -35.88
C LYS A 680 15.51 24.41 -34.70
N ALA A 681 14.22 24.67 -34.42
CA ALA A 681 13.80 25.48 -33.29
C ALA A 681 13.92 24.73 -31.94
N LEU A 682 14.05 23.41 -32.00
CA LEU A 682 14.29 22.52 -30.85
C LEU A 682 15.79 22.18 -30.70
N GLU A 683 16.65 22.81 -31.50
CA GLU A 683 18.09 22.53 -31.59
C GLU A 683 18.42 21.06 -31.90
N LEU A 684 17.50 20.36 -32.59
CA LEU A 684 17.64 18.96 -32.95
C LEU A 684 18.28 18.78 -34.34
N GLN A 685 19.27 17.89 -34.44
CA GLN A 685 19.94 17.50 -35.68
C GLN A 685 19.70 16.02 -36.00
N ALA A 686 19.94 15.64 -37.26
CA ALA A 686 19.79 14.25 -37.71
C ALA A 686 20.63 13.29 -36.85
N GLY A 687 20.01 12.22 -36.35
CA GLY A 687 20.63 11.26 -35.44
C GLY A 687 20.56 11.60 -33.95
N ASP A 688 20.12 12.81 -33.57
CA ASP A 688 19.91 13.14 -32.16
C ASP A 688 18.76 12.34 -31.56
N GLN A 689 18.96 11.87 -30.33
CA GLN A 689 17.90 11.29 -29.51
C GLN A 689 17.25 12.34 -28.62
N PHE A 690 15.93 12.29 -28.52
CA PHE A 690 15.16 13.14 -27.64
C PHE A 690 13.95 12.39 -27.08
N ARG A 691 13.36 12.92 -26.01
CA ARG A 691 12.18 12.35 -25.37
C ARG A 691 11.00 13.31 -25.48
N MET A 692 9.79 12.78 -25.69
CA MET A 692 8.60 13.59 -25.91
C MET A 692 7.42 13.12 -25.05
N SER A 693 6.69 14.09 -24.48
CA SER A 693 5.39 13.83 -23.86
C SER A 693 4.39 14.94 -24.17
N LEU A 694 3.13 14.58 -24.29
CA LEU A 694 2.01 15.49 -24.39
C LEU A 694 1.35 15.64 -23.02
N VAL A 695 1.13 16.87 -22.58
CA VAL A 695 0.47 17.20 -21.32
C VAL A 695 -0.77 18.04 -21.61
N VAL A 696 -1.90 17.68 -21.03
CA VAL A 696 -3.11 18.50 -21.04
C VAL A 696 -3.18 19.22 -19.71
N THR A 697 -3.31 20.55 -19.75
CA THR A 697 -3.38 21.40 -18.57
C THR A 697 -4.70 22.16 -18.51
N GLN A 698 -5.21 22.44 -17.32
CA GLN A 698 -6.38 23.28 -17.09
C GLN A 698 -6.10 24.19 -15.89
N GLY A 699 -6.23 25.51 -16.07
CA GLY A 699 -5.87 26.48 -15.02
C GLY A 699 -4.42 26.39 -14.55
N GLY A 700 -3.50 25.92 -15.41
CA GLY A 700 -2.09 25.70 -15.08
C GLY A 700 -1.76 24.39 -14.37
N LEU A 701 -2.76 23.52 -14.10
CA LEU A 701 -2.57 22.20 -13.51
C LEU A 701 -2.60 21.11 -14.57
N GLU A 702 -1.69 20.14 -14.48
CA GLU A 702 -1.68 18.95 -15.34
C GLU A 702 -2.88 18.05 -15.02
N ILE A 703 -3.77 17.89 -16.01
CA ILE A 703 -4.96 17.04 -15.90
C ILE A 703 -4.80 15.71 -16.65
N ASP A 704 -3.90 15.60 -17.63
CA ASP A 704 -3.53 14.32 -18.25
C ASP A 704 -2.17 14.36 -18.98
N ARG A 705 -1.57 13.18 -19.21
CA ARG A 705 -0.25 13.04 -19.86
C ARG A 705 -0.13 11.78 -20.72
N TYR A 706 0.60 11.92 -21.84
CA TYR A 706 0.81 10.85 -22.83
C TYR A 706 2.26 10.83 -23.36
N PRO A 707 2.95 9.67 -23.36
CA PRO A 707 2.59 8.45 -22.66
C PRO A 707 2.56 8.65 -21.13
N ARG A 708 1.76 7.86 -20.40
CA ARG A 708 1.43 8.11 -18.98
C ARG A 708 2.60 7.90 -18.01
N HIS A 709 3.57 7.04 -18.36
CA HIS A 709 4.65 6.62 -17.46
C HIS A 709 6.00 7.14 -17.90
N HIS A 710 6.35 6.99 -19.19
CA HIS A 710 7.63 7.42 -19.73
C HIS A 710 7.43 8.26 -20.99
N PRO A 711 8.16 9.37 -21.18
CA PRO A 711 8.14 10.06 -22.44
C PRO A 711 8.71 9.18 -23.56
N LEU A 712 8.12 9.30 -24.74
CA LEU A 712 8.48 8.55 -25.93
C LEU A 712 9.88 8.96 -26.38
N THR A 713 10.79 7.99 -26.53
CA THR A 713 12.18 8.26 -27.00
C THR A 713 12.25 8.12 -28.51
N LEU A 714 12.66 9.17 -29.21
CA LEU A 714 12.71 9.25 -30.67
C LEU A 714 14.11 9.65 -31.13
N THR A 715 14.45 9.24 -32.35
CA THR A 715 15.68 9.65 -33.03
C THR A 715 15.29 10.48 -34.26
N VAL A 716 15.91 11.66 -34.41
CA VAL A 716 15.65 12.54 -35.56
C VAL A 716 16.07 11.84 -36.86
N PRO A 717 15.21 11.76 -37.89
CA PRO A 717 15.54 11.04 -39.11
C PRO A 717 16.67 11.74 -39.89
N ASP A 718 17.48 10.94 -40.58
CA ASP A 718 18.43 11.40 -41.59
C ASP A 718 17.87 11.10 -43.00
N ALA A 719 18.62 11.51 -44.03
CA ALA A 719 18.23 11.28 -45.43
C ALA A 719 18.10 9.79 -45.80
N ASP A 720 18.70 8.89 -45.03
CA ASP A 720 18.68 7.44 -45.25
C ASP A 720 17.59 6.74 -44.42
N TYR A 721 16.76 7.49 -43.68
CA TYR A 721 15.75 6.96 -42.76
C TYR A 721 14.80 5.97 -43.44
N GLU A 722 14.19 6.35 -44.57
CA GLU A 722 13.26 5.48 -45.29
C GLU A 722 13.95 4.23 -45.85
N ALA A 723 15.20 4.36 -46.32
CA ALA A 723 15.97 3.23 -46.83
C ALA A 723 16.34 2.22 -45.72
N ARG A 724 16.50 2.67 -44.48
CA ARG A 724 16.72 1.80 -43.30
C ARG A 724 15.44 1.10 -42.87
N MET A 725 14.30 1.79 -42.89
CA MET A 725 13.00 1.19 -42.51
C MET A 725 12.47 0.19 -43.56
N TRP A 726 12.94 0.27 -44.81
CA TRP A 726 12.60 -0.67 -45.90
C TRP A 726 13.44 -1.97 -45.93
N LYS A 727 14.45 -2.12 -45.06
CA LYS A 727 15.16 -3.39 -44.88
C LYS A 727 14.55 -4.17 -43.71
N VAL A 728 13.59 -5.03 -44.04
CA VAL A 728 13.21 -6.20 -43.22
C VAL A 728 13.29 -7.44 -44.10
#